data_AF-A0A5D2M3H7-F1
#
_entry.id   AF-A0A5D2M3H7-F1
#
_cell.length_a   1.000
_cell.length_b   1.000
_cell.length_c   1.000
_cell.angle_alpha   90.00
_cell.angle_beta   90.00
_cell.angle_gamma   90.00
#
_symmetry.space_group_name_H-M   'P 1'
#
loop_
_entity.id
_entity.type
_entity.pdbx_description
1 polymer ?
#
loop_
_entity_poly.entity_id
_entity_poly.type
_entity_poly.pdbx_seq_one_letter_code
_entity_poly.pdbx_strand_id
1 'polypeptide(L)'
;MSTWNYVVTAHKPTNVTHSCVGNFTSPQELNLIVAKCARIEIHLLTAQGLQPMLDVPIYGRIATLELFRPHGEAQDFLFIATERYKFCVLQWDSETSELITRAMGDVSDRIGRPTDNGQIGIIDPDCRLIGLHLYDGLFKVIPFDNKGQLKEAFNIRLEELQVLDIKFLYGCSKPTIVVLYQDNKDARHVKTYEVALKEKDFVEGPWSQNNLDNGADLLIPVPPPLCGVLIVGEETIVYCSANAFKAIPIRPSITKAYGRVDADGSRYLLGDHAGLLHLLVITHEKEKVTGLKIELLGETSIASTISYLDNAVVFIGSSYGDSQLIKLNLQPDAKGSYVEVLERFVNLGPIVDFCVVDLERQGQGQVVTCSGAYKDGSLRVVRNGIGINEQASVELQGIKGMWSLRSSTDDPFDTFLVVSFISETRILAMNLEDELEETEIEGFNSQVQTLFCHDAVYNQLVQVTSSSVRLVSSTSRELRNEWHAPSGYSVNVATANATQVLLATGGGHLVYLEIGDGTLTEVKHAQLEYEISCLDINPIGENSNYSHLAAVGMWTDISVRIFSLPELNLITKEQLGGEIIPRSVLLCSFEGTSYLLCALGDGHLLNFQVNMSNGELTDRKKVSLGTQPITLRTFSSKNTTHVFASSDRPTVIYSSNKKLLYSNVNLKEVGHMCPFNSAAFPDSLAIAKEGELTIGTIDDIQKLHIRTIPLGEHARRICHQEQSRTFAICCLKNQSSADESEMHFIRLLDDQTLECISTYPLDTFEYGCSILSCSFSDDTNVYYCVGTAYVLPEENEPTKGRILVFIVEDGKLQLIAEKETKGAVYSLNAFNGKLLAAINQKIQLYKWMLREDGSREIQTECGHHGHILALYVKTRGDFIVVGDLMKSISLLIYKHEEGAIEERARDYNANWMSAVEILDDDTYLGAENNFNLFTVRKNSEGATDEERGRLEVIGEYHLGEFVNRFRHGSLVMRLPDSEVGQIQTVIFGTVNGAIGVIASLPHDQYVFLEKLQSNLRKVIKGVGGLSHEQWRSFNNEKRTAEAKNFLDGDLIESFLDLSRGKMEEVSKGMGVSVEELSKRVEELTRLH
;
A
#
# COMPACT_ATOMS: atom_id res chain seq x y z
N MET A 1 31.02 -16.62 4.97
CA MET A 1 29.76 -17.00 5.69
C MET A 1 28.64 -16.98 4.67
N SER A 2 27.66 -17.89 4.74
CA SER A 2 26.51 -17.83 3.84
C SER A 2 25.56 -16.73 4.29
N THR A 3 24.94 -16.01 3.36
CA THR A 3 23.94 -14.97 3.67
C THR A 3 22.56 -15.64 3.76
N TRP A 4 21.85 -15.42 4.86
CA TRP A 4 20.52 -15.97 5.12
C TRP A 4 19.49 -14.85 5.00
N ASN A 5 18.49 -15.02 4.15
CA ASN A 5 17.62 -13.91 3.77
C ASN A 5 16.23 -14.05 4.42
N TYR A 6 15.70 -12.93 4.88
CA TYR A 6 14.31 -12.77 5.32
C TYR A 6 13.60 -11.81 4.37
N VAL A 7 12.47 -12.24 3.80
CA VAL A 7 11.73 -11.46 2.80
C VAL A 7 10.35 -11.17 3.33
N VAL A 8 9.99 -9.89 3.40
CA VAL A 8 8.70 -9.44 3.93
C VAL A 8 8.10 -8.35 3.05
N THR A 9 6.78 -8.34 2.97
CA THR A 9 6.01 -7.32 2.26
C THR A 9 5.80 -6.10 3.16
N ALA A 10 6.45 -4.98 2.85
CA ALA A 10 6.25 -3.71 3.57
C ALA A 10 4.96 -3.01 3.15
N HIS A 11 4.64 -3.06 1.85
CA HIS A 11 3.39 -2.59 1.29
C HIS A 11 2.80 -3.65 0.35
N LYS A 12 1.54 -4.02 0.59
CA LYS A 12 0.83 -5.06 -0.19
C LYS A 12 0.67 -4.67 -1.66
N PRO A 13 0.48 -5.63 -2.58
CA PRO A 13 0.09 -5.35 -3.96
C PRO A 13 -1.20 -4.52 -4.02
N THR A 14 -1.24 -3.53 -4.91
CA THR A 14 -2.38 -2.62 -5.09
C THR A 14 -3.06 -2.75 -6.43
N ASN A 15 -2.37 -3.32 -7.42
CA ASN A 15 -2.91 -3.56 -8.76
C ASN A 15 -4.11 -4.53 -8.68
N VAL A 16 -5.23 -4.11 -9.26
CA VAL A 16 -6.41 -4.96 -9.41
C VAL A 16 -6.34 -5.70 -10.74
N THR A 17 -6.21 -7.03 -10.68
CA THR A 17 -6.12 -7.88 -11.88
C THR A 17 -7.49 -8.41 -12.31
N HIS A 18 -8.35 -8.76 -11.35
CA HIS A 18 -9.70 -9.26 -11.63
C HIS A 18 -10.68 -8.68 -10.62
N SER A 19 -11.94 -8.54 -11.04
CA SER A 19 -13.04 -8.28 -10.11
C SER A 19 -14.30 -9.00 -10.58
N CYS A 20 -15.13 -9.41 -9.64
CA CYS A 20 -16.44 -9.99 -9.91
C CYS A 20 -17.46 -9.54 -8.87
N VAL A 21 -18.73 -9.58 -9.26
CA VAL A 21 -19.86 -9.11 -8.44
C VAL A 21 -20.91 -10.20 -8.38
N GLY A 22 -21.43 -10.47 -7.18
CA GLY A 22 -22.47 -11.47 -6.97
C GLY A 22 -22.89 -11.60 -5.51
N ASN A 23 -23.75 -12.56 -5.21
CA ASN A 23 -24.26 -12.84 -3.87
C ASN A 23 -23.44 -13.96 -3.21
N PHE A 24 -22.23 -13.63 -2.77
CA PHE A 24 -21.28 -14.62 -2.25
C PHE A 24 -21.46 -14.88 -0.75
N THR A 25 -21.69 -13.83 0.04
CA THR A 25 -21.77 -13.91 1.51
C THR A 25 -23.17 -14.25 2.00
N SER A 26 -24.19 -13.75 1.31
CA SER A 26 -25.61 -13.99 1.59
C SER A 26 -26.42 -13.90 0.30
N PRO A 27 -27.54 -14.65 0.15
CA PRO A 27 -28.36 -14.63 -1.07
C PRO A 27 -28.93 -13.27 -1.46
N GLN A 28 -28.99 -12.32 -0.52
CA GLN A 28 -29.57 -10.99 -0.70
C GLN A 28 -28.54 -9.86 -0.71
N GLU A 29 -27.31 -10.15 -0.29
CA GLU A 29 -26.25 -9.15 -0.18
C GLU A 29 -25.42 -9.16 -1.45
N LEU A 30 -25.10 -7.97 -1.97
CA LEU A 30 -24.26 -7.84 -3.15
C LEU A 30 -22.81 -7.63 -2.71
N ASN A 31 -21.94 -8.51 -3.14
CA ASN A 31 -20.52 -8.47 -2.84
C ASN A 31 -19.71 -8.09 -4.07
N LEU A 32 -18.66 -7.30 -3.84
CA LEU A 32 -17.58 -7.08 -4.78
C LEU A 32 -16.36 -7.88 -4.31
N ILE A 33 -15.86 -8.78 -5.15
CA ILE A 33 -14.66 -9.55 -4.88
C ILE A 33 -13.57 -9.07 -5.83
N VAL A 34 -12.44 -8.65 -5.27
CA VAL A 34 -11.31 -8.08 -6.01
C VAL A 34 -10.10 -8.97 -5.83
N ALA A 35 -9.43 -9.34 -6.93
CA ALA A 35 -8.15 -10.02 -6.90
C ALA A 35 -7.01 -9.02 -7.11
N LYS A 36 -6.06 -9.03 -6.16
CA LYS A 36 -4.81 -8.27 -6.23
C LYS A 36 -3.64 -9.25 -6.32
N CYS A 37 -3.40 -9.79 -7.53
CA CYS A 37 -2.39 -10.80 -7.82
C CYS A 37 -2.58 -12.11 -7.02
N ALA A 38 -1.97 -12.24 -5.84
CA ALA A 38 -2.02 -13.41 -4.97
C ALA A 38 -2.87 -13.16 -3.71
N ARG A 39 -3.79 -12.19 -3.74
CA ARG A 39 -4.71 -11.87 -2.64
C ARG A 39 -6.13 -11.68 -3.17
N ILE A 40 -7.10 -11.99 -2.34
CA ILE A 40 -8.51 -11.65 -2.58
C ILE A 40 -9.01 -10.72 -1.48
N GLU A 41 -9.78 -9.71 -1.87
CA GLU A 41 -10.50 -8.82 -0.99
C GLU A 41 -12.00 -8.94 -1.27
N ILE A 42 -12.79 -9.15 -0.23
CA ILE A 42 -14.25 -9.26 -0.30
C ILE A 42 -14.84 -8.02 0.35
N HIS A 43 -15.69 -7.32 -0.38
CA HIS A 43 -16.40 -6.13 0.07
C HIS A 43 -17.91 -6.35 -0.01
N LEU A 44 -18.64 -5.79 0.94
CA LEU A 44 -20.10 -5.70 0.95
C LEU A 44 -20.51 -4.33 0.42
N LEU A 45 -21.44 -4.29 -0.53
CA LEU A 45 -22.06 -3.05 -0.95
C LEU A 45 -23.07 -2.58 0.11
N THR A 46 -22.86 -1.38 0.64
CA THR A 46 -23.78 -0.71 1.56
C THR A 46 -24.25 0.62 0.99
N ALA A 47 -25.25 1.25 1.61
CA ALA A 47 -25.70 2.59 1.23
C ALA A 47 -24.60 3.67 1.38
N GLN A 48 -23.57 3.41 2.18
CA GLN A 48 -22.45 4.33 2.44
C GLN A 48 -21.24 4.08 1.53
N GLY A 49 -21.27 3.02 0.70
CA GLY A 49 -20.15 2.61 -0.14
C GLY A 49 -19.75 1.15 0.07
N LEU A 50 -18.50 0.83 -0.27
CA LEU A 50 -17.94 -0.51 -0.14
C LEU A 50 -17.40 -0.73 1.28
N GLN A 51 -17.99 -1.66 2.01
CA GLN A 51 -17.51 -2.07 3.33
C GLN A 51 -16.56 -3.27 3.19
N PRO A 52 -15.29 -3.19 3.60
CA PRO A 52 -14.37 -4.33 3.56
C PRO A 52 -14.81 -5.41 4.56
N MET A 53 -14.82 -6.67 4.12
CA MET A 53 -15.18 -7.82 4.95
C MET A 53 -13.99 -8.75 5.23
N LEU A 54 -13.25 -9.11 4.19
CA LEU A 54 -12.13 -10.04 4.30
C LEU A 54 -11.01 -9.66 3.33
N ASP A 55 -9.76 -9.72 3.79
CA ASP A 55 -8.55 -9.63 2.98
C ASP A 55 -7.64 -10.82 3.32
N VAL A 56 -7.43 -11.73 2.36
CA VAL A 56 -6.71 -12.99 2.60
C VAL A 56 -5.74 -13.32 1.46
N PRO A 57 -4.52 -13.79 1.78
CA PRO A 57 -3.58 -14.27 0.77
C PRO A 57 -4.00 -15.63 0.21
N ILE A 58 -3.80 -15.79 -1.09
CA ILE A 58 -3.87 -17.05 -1.84
C ILE A 58 -2.44 -17.47 -2.15
N TYR A 59 -2.07 -18.71 -1.85
CA TYR A 59 -0.73 -19.25 -2.18
C TYR A 59 -0.62 -19.61 -3.66
N GLY A 60 -0.78 -18.61 -4.51
CA GLY A 60 -0.74 -18.67 -5.97
C GLY A 60 -1.23 -17.36 -6.61
N ARG A 61 -0.62 -16.96 -7.72
CA ARG A 61 -1.11 -15.84 -8.55
C ARG A 61 -2.43 -16.24 -9.20
N ILE A 62 -3.46 -15.42 -9.04
CA ILE A 62 -4.81 -15.70 -9.56
C ILE A 62 -4.83 -15.44 -11.07
N ALA A 63 -5.08 -16.51 -11.83
CA ALA A 63 -5.24 -16.48 -13.28
C ALA A 63 -6.71 -16.40 -13.70
N THR A 64 -7.63 -16.90 -12.88
CA THR A 64 -9.07 -16.80 -13.13
C THR A 64 -9.81 -16.62 -11.81
N LEU A 65 -10.79 -15.72 -11.82
CA LEU A 65 -11.68 -15.43 -10.71
C LEU A 65 -13.12 -15.32 -11.26
N GLU A 66 -13.97 -16.31 -10.96
CA GLU A 66 -15.35 -16.34 -11.47
C GLU A 66 -16.33 -16.77 -10.37
N LEU A 67 -17.48 -16.09 -10.31
CA LEU A 67 -18.60 -16.47 -9.46
C LEU A 67 -19.60 -17.31 -10.25
N PHE A 68 -20.16 -18.33 -9.60
CA PHE A 68 -21.21 -19.15 -10.19
C PHE A 68 -22.16 -19.69 -9.13
N ARG A 69 -23.42 -19.93 -9.51
CA ARG A 69 -24.44 -20.48 -8.62
C ARG A 69 -24.90 -21.86 -9.09
N PRO A 70 -24.43 -22.95 -8.44
CA PRO A 70 -24.94 -24.29 -8.75
C PRO A 70 -26.44 -24.41 -8.54
N HIS A 71 -27.08 -25.29 -9.30
CA HIS A 71 -28.49 -25.59 -9.13
C HIS A 71 -28.79 -26.12 -7.73
N GLY A 72 -29.70 -25.45 -7.02
CA GLY A 72 -30.13 -25.82 -5.67
C GLY A 72 -29.41 -25.09 -4.54
N GLU A 73 -28.37 -24.31 -4.85
CA GLU A 73 -27.69 -23.46 -3.87
C GLU A 73 -28.28 -22.04 -3.86
N ALA A 74 -28.30 -21.42 -2.67
CA ALA A 74 -28.86 -20.07 -2.48
C ALA A 74 -27.82 -18.96 -2.64
N GLN A 75 -26.54 -19.28 -2.48
CA GLN A 75 -25.40 -18.36 -2.54
C GLN A 75 -24.49 -18.73 -3.71
N ASP A 76 -23.68 -17.76 -4.16
CA ASP A 76 -22.67 -17.99 -5.17
C ASP A 76 -21.44 -18.68 -4.59
N PHE A 77 -20.79 -19.52 -5.38
CA PHE A 77 -19.48 -20.07 -5.11
C PHE A 77 -18.42 -19.34 -5.92
N LEU A 78 -17.21 -19.26 -5.38
CA LEU A 78 -16.08 -18.60 -6.01
C LEU A 78 -15.11 -19.65 -6.56
N PHE A 79 -14.95 -19.68 -7.89
CA PHE A 79 -13.92 -20.47 -8.54
C PHE A 79 -12.64 -19.64 -8.70
N ILE A 80 -11.52 -20.21 -8.27
CA ILE A 80 -10.20 -19.62 -8.44
C ILE A 80 -9.31 -20.63 -9.14
N ALA A 81 -8.65 -20.21 -10.22
CA ALA A 81 -7.52 -20.92 -10.81
C ALA A 81 -6.26 -20.07 -10.68
N THR A 82 -5.14 -20.72 -10.40
CA THR A 82 -3.83 -20.06 -10.23
C THR A 82 -2.95 -20.28 -11.46
N GLU A 83 -2.02 -19.36 -11.72
CA GLU A 83 -1.07 -19.48 -12.84
C GLU A 83 -0.21 -20.76 -12.77
N ARG A 84 -0.06 -21.37 -11.58
CA ARG A 84 0.58 -22.68 -11.36
C ARG A 84 -0.40 -23.86 -11.49
N TYR A 85 -1.49 -23.69 -12.23
CA TYR A 85 -2.46 -24.72 -12.61
C TYR A 85 -3.17 -25.43 -11.43
N LYS A 86 -3.18 -24.82 -10.24
CA LYS A 86 -4.01 -25.28 -9.13
C LYS A 86 -5.33 -24.53 -9.14
N PHE A 87 -6.43 -25.20 -8.82
CA PHE A 87 -7.73 -24.56 -8.67
C PHE A 87 -8.38 -24.89 -7.34
N CYS A 88 -9.29 -24.03 -6.90
CA CYS A 88 -10.18 -24.30 -5.78
C CYS A 88 -11.55 -23.65 -6.00
N VAL A 89 -12.56 -24.22 -5.33
CA VAL A 89 -13.90 -23.65 -5.20
C VAL A 89 -14.12 -23.30 -3.75
N LEU A 90 -14.41 -22.02 -3.49
CA LEU A 90 -14.62 -21.47 -2.16
C LEU A 90 -16.09 -21.13 -1.95
N GLN A 91 -16.53 -21.27 -0.70
CA GLN A 91 -17.83 -20.81 -0.23
C GLN A 91 -17.64 -20.02 1.07
N TRP A 92 -18.46 -18.98 1.25
CA TRP A 92 -18.57 -18.26 2.51
C TRP A 92 -19.43 -19.02 3.52
N ASP A 93 -18.95 -19.17 4.76
CA ASP A 93 -19.76 -19.62 5.88
C ASP A 93 -20.14 -18.43 6.77
N SER A 94 -21.44 -18.11 6.81
CA SER A 94 -21.97 -17.01 7.60
C SER A 94 -21.90 -17.24 9.11
N GLU A 95 -21.87 -18.50 9.59
CA GLU A 95 -21.84 -18.78 11.03
C GLU A 95 -20.44 -18.54 11.62
N THR A 96 -19.41 -18.97 10.89
CA THR A 96 -18.01 -18.83 11.31
C THR A 96 -17.32 -17.59 10.76
N SER A 97 -17.91 -16.95 9.74
CA SER A 97 -17.28 -15.87 8.95
C SER A 97 -15.94 -16.30 8.33
N GLU A 98 -15.83 -17.56 7.91
CA GLU A 98 -14.65 -18.14 7.30
C GLU A 98 -14.90 -18.61 5.85
N LEU A 99 -13.84 -18.68 5.06
CA LEU A 99 -13.86 -19.27 3.72
C LEU A 99 -13.67 -20.79 3.81
N ILE A 100 -14.63 -21.54 3.27
CA ILE A 100 -14.58 -23.00 3.21
C ILE A 100 -14.19 -23.45 1.80
N THR A 101 -13.17 -24.30 1.73
CA THR A 101 -12.80 -25.00 0.48
C THR A 101 -13.77 -26.14 0.21
N ARG A 102 -14.58 -26.02 -0.84
CA ARG A 102 -15.52 -27.07 -1.30
C ARG A 102 -14.85 -28.10 -2.20
N ALA A 103 -14.01 -27.63 -3.11
CA ALA A 103 -13.25 -28.47 -4.01
C ALA A 103 -11.88 -27.86 -4.28
N MET A 104 -10.90 -28.70 -4.60
CA MET A 104 -9.57 -28.27 -5.00
C MET A 104 -8.95 -29.33 -5.91
N GLY A 105 -7.99 -28.92 -6.74
CA GLY A 105 -7.29 -29.85 -7.61
C GLY A 105 -6.12 -29.23 -8.35
N ASP A 106 -5.41 -30.08 -9.09
CA ASP A 106 -4.33 -29.73 -9.99
C ASP A 106 -4.74 -30.10 -11.40
N VAL A 107 -4.69 -29.11 -12.29
CA VAL A 107 -5.06 -29.24 -13.71
C VAL A 107 -3.85 -29.17 -14.63
N SER A 108 -2.63 -29.17 -14.09
CA SER A 108 -1.41 -29.20 -14.90
C SER A 108 -1.34 -30.47 -15.74
N ASP A 109 -0.88 -30.30 -16.98
CA ASP A 109 -0.49 -31.41 -17.84
C ASP A 109 1.04 -31.51 -17.88
N ARG A 110 1.56 -32.73 -17.87
CA ARG A 110 3.02 -32.97 -17.91
C ARG A 110 3.65 -32.52 -19.23
N ILE A 111 2.86 -32.43 -20.29
CA ILE A 111 3.28 -32.10 -21.64
C ILE A 111 2.24 -31.14 -22.21
N GLY A 112 2.69 -29.97 -22.63
CA GLY A 112 1.84 -28.94 -23.23
C GLY A 112 2.61 -27.63 -23.31
N ARG A 113 2.46 -26.89 -24.41
CA ARG A 113 2.99 -25.53 -24.51
C ARG A 113 1.97 -24.59 -23.85
N PRO A 114 2.35 -23.85 -22.79
CA PRO A 114 1.45 -22.86 -22.19
C PRO A 114 0.98 -21.83 -23.21
N THR A 115 -0.23 -21.33 -23.05
CA THR A 115 -0.82 -20.33 -23.95
C THR A 115 -0.09 -18.99 -23.87
N ASP A 116 0.22 -18.40 -25.03
CA ASP A 116 0.90 -17.10 -25.08
C ASP A 116 -0.02 -15.95 -24.58
N ASN A 117 -1.34 -16.07 -24.75
CA ASN A 117 -2.34 -15.05 -24.38
C ASN A 117 -2.87 -15.16 -22.93
N GLY A 118 -2.18 -15.93 -22.08
CA GLY A 118 -2.59 -16.16 -20.69
C GLY A 118 -3.65 -17.26 -20.53
N GLN A 119 -3.84 -17.71 -19.29
CA GLN A 119 -4.76 -18.80 -18.97
C GLN A 119 -6.20 -18.28 -18.88
N ILE A 120 -7.12 -18.95 -19.58
CA ILE A 120 -8.55 -18.58 -19.57
C ILE A 120 -9.33 -19.65 -18.83
N GLY A 121 -10.07 -19.26 -17.79
CA GLY A 121 -11.07 -20.12 -17.16
C GLY A 121 -12.47 -19.54 -17.33
N ILE A 122 -13.40 -20.39 -17.73
CA ILE A 122 -14.79 -20.01 -18.01
C ILE A 122 -15.75 -21.06 -17.44
N ILE A 123 -16.91 -20.61 -16.99
CA ILE A 123 -17.94 -21.47 -16.42
C ILE A 123 -19.16 -21.43 -17.33
N ASP A 124 -19.73 -22.62 -17.61
CA ASP A 124 -20.98 -22.72 -18.36
C ASP A 124 -22.12 -22.04 -17.58
N PRO A 125 -22.96 -21.18 -18.21
CA PRO A 125 -24.02 -20.45 -17.52
C PRO A 125 -25.02 -21.33 -16.75
N ASP A 126 -25.27 -22.54 -17.23
CA ASP A 126 -26.14 -23.53 -16.57
C ASP A 126 -25.37 -24.39 -15.55
N CYS A 127 -24.13 -24.01 -15.20
CA CYS A 127 -23.24 -24.70 -14.28
C CYS A 127 -23.07 -26.19 -14.61
N ARG A 128 -22.97 -26.55 -15.90
CA ARG A 128 -22.80 -27.95 -16.35
C ARG A 128 -21.34 -28.40 -16.35
N LEU A 129 -20.42 -27.48 -16.63
CA LEU A 129 -18.97 -27.72 -16.56
C LEU A 129 -18.17 -26.41 -16.41
N ILE A 130 -16.91 -26.56 -16.03
CA ILE A 130 -15.87 -25.51 -16.08
C ILE A 130 -14.95 -25.86 -17.25
N GLY A 131 -14.67 -24.87 -18.09
CA GLY A 131 -13.71 -24.95 -19.20
C GLY A 131 -12.45 -24.16 -18.88
N LEU A 132 -11.28 -24.74 -19.12
CA LEU A 132 -9.97 -24.13 -18.90
C LEU A 132 -9.13 -24.25 -20.18
N HIS A 133 -8.65 -23.13 -20.69
CA HIS A 133 -7.65 -23.09 -21.74
C HIS A 133 -6.30 -22.72 -21.12
N LEU A 134 -5.44 -23.74 -20.97
CA LEU A 134 -4.17 -23.65 -20.25
C LEU A 134 -2.96 -23.88 -21.17
N TYR A 135 -3.17 -24.65 -22.25
CA TYR A 135 -2.13 -25.03 -23.21
C TYR A 135 -2.67 -24.91 -24.64
N ASP A 136 -1.79 -24.56 -25.58
CA ASP A 136 -2.14 -24.47 -27.00
C ASP A 136 -2.69 -25.80 -27.54
N GLY A 137 -3.81 -25.72 -28.27
CA GLY A 137 -4.48 -26.89 -28.86
C GLY A 137 -5.17 -27.83 -27.86
N LEU A 138 -5.28 -27.45 -26.59
CA LEU A 138 -5.98 -28.23 -25.56
C LEU A 138 -7.03 -27.36 -24.83
N PHE A 139 -8.22 -27.91 -24.69
CA PHE A 139 -9.30 -27.36 -23.86
C PHE A 139 -9.64 -28.36 -22.77
N LYS A 140 -9.40 -27.99 -21.52
CA LYS A 140 -9.60 -28.85 -20.35
C LYS A 140 -10.98 -28.61 -19.76
N VAL A 141 -11.68 -29.69 -19.45
CA VAL A 141 -13.07 -29.67 -19.00
C VAL A 141 -13.17 -30.33 -17.63
N ILE A 142 -13.78 -29.62 -16.67
CA ILE A 142 -14.13 -30.13 -15.34
C ILE A 142 -15.67 -30.18 -15.24
N PRO A 143 -16.29 -31.36 -15.40
CA PRO A 143 -17.76 -31.45 -15.37
C PRO A 143 -18.30 -31.38 -13.95
N PHE A 144 -19.50 -30.81 -13.80
CA PHE A 144 -20.28 -30.94 -12.57
C PHE A 144 -21.07 -32.27 -12.55
N ASP A 145 -21.33 -32.79 -11.35
CA ASP A 145 -22.25 -33.89 -11.13
C ASP A 145 -23.69 -33.39 -10.92
N ASN A 146 -24.64 -34.32 -10.77
CA ASN A 146 -26.06 -33.98 -10.58
C ASN A 146 -26.35 -33.29 -9.24
N LYS A 147 -25.34 -33.18 -8.36
CA LYS A 147 -25.39 -32.50 -7.06
C LYS A 147 -24.54 -31.22 -7.04
N GLY A 148 -24.00 -30.79 -8.19
CA GLY A 148 -23.15 -29.60 -8.30
C GLY A 148 -21.70 -29.79 -7.81
N GLN A 149 -21.24 -31.03 -7.60
CA GLN A 149 -19.85 -31.32 -7.24
C GLN A 149 -18.97 -31.54 -8.49
N LEU A 150 -17.69 -31.15 -8.40
CA LEU A 150 -16.75 -31.32 -9.51
C LEU A 150 -16.32 -32.78 -9.67
N LYS A 151 -16.29 -33.25 -10.92
CA LYS A 151 -15.75 -34.57 -11.32
C LYS A 151 -14.31 -34.45 -11.84
N GLU A 152 -13.72 -35.60 -12.16
CA GLU A 152 -12.40 -35.68 -12.77
C GLU A 152 -12.34 -34.92 -14.10
N ALA A 153 -11.29 -34.10 -14.24
CA ALA A 153 -11.04 -33.30 -15.43
C ALA A 153 -10.56 -34.16 -16.61
N PHE A 154 -10.82 -33.72 -17.83
CA PHE A 154 -10.28 -34.32 -19.04
C PHE A 154 -9.96 -33.27 -20.10
N ASN A 155 -9.06 -33.59 -21.02
CA ASN A 155 -8.68 -32.71 -22.12
C ASN A 155 -9.44 -33.07 -23.40
N ILE A 156 -9.86 -32.04 -24.12
CA ILE A 156 -10.37 -32.11 -25.49
C ILE A 156 -9.37 -31.41 -26.40
N ARG A 157 -9.13 -31.97 -27.58
CA ARG A 157 -8.24 -31.35 -28.57
C ARG A 157 -8.94 -30.18 -29.25
N LEU A 158 -8.31 -29.03 -29.25
CA LEU A 158 -8.73 -27.85 -30.01
C LEU A 158 -7.86 -27.76 -31.27
N GLU A 159 -8.49 -27.63 -32.44
CA GLU A 159 -7.75 -27.57 -33.71
C GLU A 159 -7.05 -26.21 -33.89
N GLU A 160 -7.67 -25.16 -33.38
CA GLU A 160 -7.17 -23.80 -33.39
C GLU A 160 -6.05 -23.61 -32.34
N LEU A 161 -4.85 -23.21 -32.80
CA LEU A 161 -3.67 -23.08 -31.95
C LEU A 161 -3.53 -21.69 -31.31
N GLN A 162 -3.75 -20.62 -32.08
CA GLN A 162 -3.64 -19.23 -31.61
C GLN A 162 -5.00 -18.69 -31.20
N VAL A 163 -5.46 -19.09 -30.02
CA VAL A 163 -6.72 -18.61 -29.45
C VAL A 163 -6.50 -17.29 -28.74
N LEU A 164 -7.36 -16.31 -29.01
CA LEU A 164 -7.36 -14.97 -28.41
C LEU A 164 -8.31 -14.90 -27.22
N ASP A 165 -9.54 -15.41 -27.36
CA ASP A 165 -10.52 -15.47 -26.27
C ASP A 165 -11.49 -16.66 -26.46
N ILE A 166 -12.05 -17.16 -25.35
CA ILE A 166 -13.06 -18.23 -25.34
C ILE A 166 -14.14 -17.89 -24.30
N LYS A 167 -15.42 -18.04 -24.67
CA LYS A 167 -16.55 -17.88 -23.75
C LYS A 167 -17.62 -18.95 -23.94
N PHE A 168 -18.37 -19.27 -22.89
CA PHE A 168 -19.60 -20.05 -23.03
C PHE A 168 -20.75 -19.17 -23.52
N LEU A 169 -21.57 -19.70 -24.43
CA LEU A 169 -22.79 -19.07 -24.90
C LEU A 169 -23.98 -19.37 -23.96
N TYR A 170 -24.86 -18.38 -23.82
CA TYR A 170 -26.12 -18.54 -23.08
C TYR A 170 -27.23 -19.15 -23.95
N GLY A 171 -28.19 -19.81 -23.31
CA GLY A 171 -29.41 -20.31 -23.96
C GLY A 171 -29.21 -21.57 -24.82
N CYS A 172 -28.06 -22.24 -24.69
CA CYS A 172 -27.73 -23.45 -25.45
C CYS A 172 -28.12 -24.72 -24.67
N SER A 173 -28.80 -25.67 -25.32
CA SER A 173 -29.25 -26.93 -24.70
C SER A 173 -28.10 -27.84 -24.26
N LYS A 174 -26.94 -27.70 -24.91
CA LYS A 174 -25.67 -28.30 -24.52
C LYS A 174 -24.67 -27.17 -24.22
N PRO A 175 -23.62 -27.43 -23.42
CA PRO A 175 -22.55 -26.45 -23.23
C PRO A 175 -21.92 -26.12 -24.58
N THR A 176 -21.98 -24.87 -24.99
CA THR A 176 -21.46 -24.40 -26.28
C THR A 176 -20.45 -23.29 -26.02
N ILE A 177 -19.23 -23.46 -26.51
CA ILE A 177 -18.20 -22.43 -26.48
C ILE A 177 -18.15 -21.68 -27.80
N VAL A 178 -17.72 -20.42 -27.73
CA VAL A 178 -17.31 -19.61 -28.87
C VAL A 178 -15.83 -19.28 -28.71
N VAL A 179 -15.06 -19.53 -29.77
CA VAL A 179 -13.60 -19.41 -29.82
C VAL A 179 -13.24 -18.34 -30.84
N LEU A 180 -12.54 -17.29 -30.40
CA LEU A 180 -11.92 -16.29 -31.25
C LEU A 180 -10.46 -16.68 -31.44
N TYR A 181 -10.01 -16.83 -32.68
CA TYR A 181 -8.66 -17.29 -32.99
C TYR A 181 -8.07 -16.59 -34.21
N GLN A 182 -6.74 -16.58 -34.27
CA GLN A 182 -5.96 -16.08 -35.40
C GLN A 182 -5.42 -17.25 -36.23
N ASP A 183 -5.53 -17.15 -37.55
CA ASP A 183 -4.96 -18.13 -38.47
C ASP A 183 -3.51 -17.79 -38.88
N ASN A 184 -2.87 -18.67 -39.63
CA ASN A 184 -1.49 -18.50 -40.10
C ASN A 184 -1.30 -17.34 -41.10
N LYS A 185 -2.37 -16.67 -41.52
CA LYS A 185 -2.36 -15.49 -42.41
C LYS A 185 -2.70 -14.22 -41.63
N ASP A 186 -2.65 -14.28 -40.30
CA ASP A 186 -2.99 -13.20 -39.38
C ASP A 186 -4.45 -12.70 -39.50
N ALA A 187 -5.34 -13.52 -40.10
CA ALA A 187 -6.76 -13.22 -40.15
C ALA A 187 -7.46 -13.77 -38.90
N ARG A 188 -8.36 -12.97 -38.31
CA ARG A 188 -9.13 -13.35 -37.11
C ARG A 188 -10.50 -13.93 -37.48
N HIS A 189 -10.89 -15.00 -36.81
CA HIS A 189 -12.13 -15.75 -37.06
C HIS A 189 -12.80 -16.17 -35.75
N VAL A 190 -14.10 -16.43 -35.82
CA VAL A 190 -14.87 -16.97 -34.69
C VAL A 190 -15.55 -18.28 -35.09
N LYS A 191 -15.43 -19.29 -34.23
CA LYS A 191 -16.07 -20.61 -34.41
C LYS A 191 -16.74 -21.05 -33.13
N THR A 192 -17.87 -21.76 -33.24
CA THR A 192 -18.57 -22.32 -32.08
C THR A 192 -18.40 -23.84 -32.03
N TYR A 193 -18.37 -24.39 -30.82
CA TYR A 193 -18.28 -25.83 -30.56
C TYR A 193 -19.25 -26.25 -29.46
N GLU A 194 -19.94 -27.38 -29.62
CA GLU A 194 -20.66 -28.05 -28.54
C GLU A 194 -19.74 -29.02 -27.79
N VAL A 195 -19.76 -28.98 -26.46
CA VAL A 195 -18.96 -29.88 -25.62
C VAL A 195 -19.74 -31.16 -25.35
N ALA A 196 -19.36 -32.26 -25.99
CA ALA A 196 -20.00 -33.56 -25.79
C ALA A 196 -19.41 -34.29 -24.57
N LEU A 197 -19.93 -33.99 -23.37
CA LEU A 197 -19.44 -34.56 -22.09
C LEU A 197 -19.35 -36.10 -22.05
N LYS A 198 -20.20 -36.81 -22.80
CA LYS A 198 -20.18 -38.28 -22.85
C LYS A 198 -19.06 -38.84 -23.73
N GLU A 199 -18.83 -38.18 -24.86
CA GLU A 199 -17.84 -38.59 -25.88
C GLU A 199 -16.46 -38.01 -25.57
N LYS A 200 -16.40 -36.98 -24.69
CA LYS A 200 -15.19 -36.23 -24.33
C LYS A 200 -14.53 -35.59 -25.56
N ASP A 201 -15.36 -35.06 -26.46
CA ASP A 201 -14.92 -34.45 -27.71
C ASP A 201 -15.74 -33.19 -28.03
N PHE A 202 -15.27 -32.39 -28.98
CA PHE A 202 -16.03 -31.30 -29.56
C PHE A 202 -16.91 -31.77 -30.71
N VAL A 203 -18.13 -31.24 -30.77
CA VAL A 203 -19.00 -31.33 -31.93
C VAL A 203 -19.11 -29.93 -32.54
N GLU A 204 -19.21 -29.84 -33.87
CA GLU A 204 -19.38 -28.56 -34.57
C GLU A 204 -20.58 -27.79 -34.00
N GLY A 205 -20.34 -26.53 -33.62
CA GLY A 205 -21.35 -25.68 -33.02
C GLY A 205 -22.35 -25.10 -34.02
N PRO A 206 -23.31 -24.30 -33.54
CA PRO A 206 -24.43 -23.82 -34.34
C PRO A 206 -24.04 -22.89 -35.51
N TRP A 207 -22.90 -22.19 -35.44
CA TRP A 207 -22.46 -21.25 -36.47
C TRP A 207 -20.96 -20.91 -36.38
N SER A 208 -20.41 -20.33 -37.45
CA SER A 208 -19.06 -19.76 -37.50
C SER A 208 -19.05 -18.48 -38.36
N GLN A 209 -18.09 -17.60 -38.12
CA GLN A 209 -17.91 -16.35 -38.84
C GLN A 209 -16.43 -16.14 -39.14
N ASN A 210 -16.12 -15.96 -40.43
CA ASN A 210 -14.74 -15.78 -40.90
C ASN A 210 -14.45 -14.31 -41.26
N ASN A 211 -13.17 -13.96 -41.28
CA ASN A 211 -12.63 -12.65 -41.68
C ASN A 211 -13.24 -11.50 -40.88
N LEU A 212 -13.05 -11.54 -39.57
CA LEU A 212 -13.38 -10.44 -38.67
C LEU A 212 -12.36 -9.31 -38.82
N ASP A 213 -12.62 -8.21 -38.14
CA ASP A 213 -11.63 -7.16 -37.93
C ASP A 213 -10.33 -7.74 -37.38
N ASN A 214 -9.19 -7.34 -37.95
CA ASN A 214 -7.87 -7.77 -37.49
C ASN A 214 -7.58 -7.27 -36.06
N GLY A 215 -8.33 -6.27 -35.57
CA GLY A 215 -8.28 -5.80 -34.19
C GLY A 215 -9.17 -6.59 -33.21
N ALA A 216 -9.97 -7.57 -33.64
CA ALA A 216 -10.90 -8.29 -32.76
C ALA A 216 -10.20 -9.12 -31.67
N ASP A 217 -10.33 -8.74 -30.39
CA ASP A 217 -9.59 -9.37 -29.28
C ASP A 217 -10.47 -9.87 -28.14
N LEU A 218 -11.73 -9.44 -28.07
CA LEU A 218 -12.60 -9.65 -26.91
C LEU A 218 -13.98 -10.22 -27.30
N LEU A 219 -14.41 -11.25 -26.57
CA LEU A 219 -15.73 -11.85 -26.66
C LEU A 219 -16.58 -11.56 -25.42
N ILE A 220 -17.81 -11.07 -25.65
CA ILE A 220 -18.79 -10.82 -24.58
C ILE A 220 -20.04 -11.67 -24.84
N PRO A 221 -20.28 -12.75 -24.08
CA PRO A 221 -21.46 -13.56 -24.24
C PRO A 221 -22.70 -12.79 -23.74
N VAL A 222 -23.75 -12.75 -24.57
CA VAL A 222 -24.98 -12.02 -24.25
C VAL A 222 -25.96 -12.97 -23.54
N PRO A 223 -26.47 -12.63 -22.34
CA PRO A 223 -27.40 -13.47 -21.59
C PRO A 223 -28.80 -13.54 -22.23
N PRO A 224 -29.68 -14.42 -21.72
CA PRO A 224 -31.08 -14.42 -22.11
C PRO A 224 -31.76 -13.09 -21.71
N PRO A 225 -32.69 -12.58 -22.53
CA PRO A 225 -33.36 -13.26 -23.63
C PRO A 225 -32.70 -13.11 -25.01
N LEU A 226 -31.66 -12.28 -25.16
CA LEU A 226 -31.09 -11.95 -26.47
C LEU A 226 -30.16 -13.04 -27.00
N CYS A 227 -29.36 -13.65 -26.12
CA CYS A 227 -28.37 -14.69 -26.47
C CYS A 227 -27.36 -14.24 -27.55
N GLY A 228 -26.40 -15.10 -27.90
CA GLY A 228 -25.33 -14.78 -28.86
C GLY A 228 -24.11 -14.15 -28.21
N VAL A 229 -23.31 -13.43 -28.99
CA VAL A 229 -22.02 -12.89 -28.55
C VAL A 229 -21.75 -11.54 -29.22
N LEU A 230 -21.13 -10.61 -28.48
CA LEU A 230 -20.49 -9.44 -29.04
C LEU A 230 -19.00 -9.73 -29.23
N ILE A 231 -18.50 -9.37 -30.39
CA ILE A 231 -17.09 -9.43 -30.79
C ILE A 231 -16.64 -7.97 -30.87
N VAL A 232 -15.71 -7.59 -30.01
CA VAL A 232 -15.17 -6.23 -29.95
C VAL A 232 -13.81 -6.24 -30.64
N GLY A 233 -13.64 -5.39 -31.65
CA GLY A 233 -12.36 -5.08 -32.27
C GLY A 233 -11.99 -3.61 -32.12
N GLU A 234 -10.91 -3.21 -32.79
CA GLU A 234 -10.36 -1.86 -32.66
C GLU A 234 -11.18 -0.83 -33.43
N GLU A 235 -11.73 -1.21 -34.59
CA GLU A 235 -12.51 -0.30 -35.45
C GLU A 235 -13.99 -0.65 -35.50
N THR A 236 -14.37 -1.88 -35.13
CA THR A 236 -15.75 -2.35 -35.24
C THR A 236 -16.20 -3.19 -34.04
N ILE A 237 -17.48 -3.08 -33.69
CA ILE A 237 -18.14 -3.98 -32.74
C ILE A 237 -19.22 -4.75 -33.48
N VAL A 238 -19.21 -6.08 -33.33
CA VAL A 238 -20.11 -7.00 -34.05
C VAL A 238 -20.90 -7.84 -33.06
N TYR A 239 -22.22 -7.78 -33.13
CA TYR A 239 -23.10 -8.76 -32.52
C TYR A 239 -23.36 -9.91 -33.49
N CYS A 240 -23.13 -11.14 -33.03
CA CYS A 240 -23.38 -12.36 -33.79
C CYS A 240 -24.22 -13.37 -32.99
N SER A 241 -25.18 -13.98 -33.67
CA SER A 241 -25.98 -15.11 -33.19
C SER A 241 -26.33 -16.00 -34.39
N ALA A 242 -26.93 -17.16 -34.15
CA ALA A 242 -27.36 -18.06 -35.23
C ALA A 242 -28.31 -17.40 -36.25
N ASN A 243 -29.06 -16.36 -35.83
CA ASN A 243 -30.13 -15.77 -36.63
C ASN A 243 -29.94 -14.27 -36.94
N ALA A 244 -28.93 -13.62 -36.37
CA ALA A 244 -28.73 -12.18 -36.50
C ALA A 244 -27.25 -11.80 -36.47
N PHE A 245 -26.91 -10.85 -37.35
CA PHE A 245 -25.59 -10.23 -37.46
C PHE A 245 -25.78 -8.71 -37.53
N LYS A 246 -25.14 -7.97 -36.64
CA LYS A 246 -25.19 -6.50 -36.58
C LYS A 246 -23.82 -5.96 -36.26
N ALA A 247 -23.36 -4.95 -37.00
CA ALA A 247 -22.06 -4.33 -36.78
C ALA A 247 -22.21 -2.81 -36.72
N ILE A 248 -21.37 -2.17 -35.90
CA ILE A 248 -21.19 -0.72 -35.87
C ILE A 248 -19.71 -0.37 -35.96
N PRO A 249 -19.34 0.69 -36.70
CA PRO A 249 -18.00 1.24 -36.62
C PRO A 249 -17.83 2.03 -35.31
N ILE A 250 -16.63 1.97 -34.75
CA ILE A 250 -16.21 2.75 -33.58
C ILE A 250 -14.98 3.59 -33.95
N ARG A 251 -14.62 4.54 -33.08
CA ARG A 251 -13.33 5.23 -33.20
C ARG A 251 -12.22 4.21 -32.90
N PRO A 252 -11.13 4.15 -33.70
CA PRO A 252 -10.01 3.26 -33.44
C PRO A 252 -9.54 3.36 -31.98
N SER A 253 -9.72 2.29 -31.23
CA SER A 253 -9.31 2.20 -29.83
C SER A 253 -9.28 0.74 -29.35
N ILE A 254 -8.29 0.39 -28.54
CA ILE A 254 -8.19 -0.94 -27.93
C ILE A 254 -9.05 -0.98 -26.67
N THR A 255 -10.11 -1.79 -26.69
CA THR A 255 -10.97 -2.03 -25.51
C THR A 255 -10.27 -3.02 -24.58
N LYS A 256 -10.07 -2.66 -23.30
CA LYS A 256 -9.34 -3.47 -22.33
C LYS A 256 -10.23 -4.21 -21.35
N ALA A 257 -11.38 -3.63 -21.00
CA ALA A 257 -12.27 -4.18 -20.01
C ALA A 257 -13.73 -3.93 -20.39
N TYR A 258 -14.61 -4.82 -19.95
CA TYR A 258 -16.05 -4.63 -20.07
C TYR A 258 -16.76 -4.99 -18.76
N GLY A 259 -17.94 -4.42 -18.56
CA GLY A 259 -18.83 -4.73 -17.44
C GLY A 259 -20.28 -4.75 -17.90
N ARG A 260 -21.03 -5.79 -17.53
CA ARG A 260 -22.47 -5.88 -17.84
C ARG A 260 -23.25 -5.02 -16.85
N VAL A 261 -24.13 -4.14 -17.36
CA VAL A 261 -24.97 -3.26 -16.54
C VAL A 261 -26.31 -3.95 -16.24
N ASP A 262 -27.00 -4.41 -17.27
CA ASP A 262 -28.31 -5.03 -17.13
C ASP A 262 -28.20 -6.57 -17.12
N ALA A 263 -28.98 -7.21 -16.26
CA ALA A 263 -29.01 -8.67 -16.17
C ALA A 263 -29.43 -9.35 -17.49
N ASP A 264 -30.22 -8.67 -18.32
CA ASP A 264 -30.70 -9.13 -19.63
C ASP A 264 -29.70 -8.90 -20.78
N GLY A 265 -28.57 -8.23 -20.51
CA GLY A 265 -27.55 -7.92 -21.50
C GLY A 265 -27.87 -6.76 -22.44
N SER A 266 -28.82 -5.89 -22.09
CA SER A 266 -29.18 -4.75 -22.93
C SER A 266 -28.11 -3.66 -22.96
N ARG A 267 -27.34 -3.48 -21.86
CA ARG A 267 -26.31 -2.45 -21.72
C ARG A 267 -24.99 -3.01 -21.19
N TYR A 268 -23.89 -2.56 -21.77
CA TYR A 268 -22.52 -2.88 -21.39
C TYR A 268 -21.67 -1.63 -21.28
N LEU A 269 -20.78 -1.60 -20.30
CA LEU A 269 -19.71 -0.61 -20.20
C LEU A 269 -18.46 -1.18 -20.85
N LEU A 270 -17.76 -0.35 -21.64
CA LEU A 270 -16.50 -0.66 -22.29
C LEU A 270 -15.46 0.39 -21.89
N GLY A 271 -14.34 -0.05 -21.32
CA GLY A 271 -13.21 0.81 -20.98
C GLY A 271 -12.07 0.57 -21.95
N ASP A 272 -11.53 1.64 -22.52
CA ASP A 272 -10.41 1.56 -23.45
C ASP A 272 -9.04 1.82 -22.81
N HIS A 273 -7.98 1.60 -23.59
CA HIS A 273 -6.59 1.83 -23.18
C HIS A 273 -6.25 3.29 -22.86
N ALA A 274 -7.06 4.25 -23.32
CA ALA A 274 -6.95 5.66 -23.01
C ALA A 274 -7.78 6.07 -21.77
N GLY A 275 -8.46 5.11 -21.12
CA GLY A 275 -9.32 5.32 -19.96
C GLY A 275 -10.64 6.04 -20.27
N LEU A 276 -11.09 6.01 -21.52
CA LEU A 276 -12.42 6.47 -21.90
C LEU A 276 -13.45 5.36 -21.63
N LEU A 277 -14.54 5.75 -20.97
CA LEU A 277 -15.64 4.85 -20.64
C LEU A 277 -16.79 5.05 -21.63
N HIS A 278 -17.17 3.97 -22.32
CA HIS A 278 -18.25 3.96 -23.29
C HIS A 278 -19.41 3.08 -22.81
N LEU A 279 -20.64 3.45 -23.16
CA LEU A 279 -21.84 2.65 -22.99
C LEU A 279 -22.24 2.06 -24.34
N LEU A 280 -22.19 0.73 -24.44
CA LEU A 280 -22.74 -0.03 -25.55
C LEU A 280 -24.17 -0.47 -25.20
N VAL A 281 -25.12 -0.12 -26.07
CA VAL A 281 -26.53 -0.46 -25.96
C VAL A 281 -26.93 -1.37 -27.11
N ILE A 282 -27.46 -2.54 -26.77
CA ILE A 282 -28.09 -3.44 -27.74
C ILE A 282 -29.55 -2.99 -27.88
N THR A 283 -29.92 -2.48 -29.06
CA THR A 283 -31.33 -2.19 -29.37
C THR A 283 -32.02 -3.47 -29.80
N HIS A 284 -33.17 -3.76 -29.21
CA HIS A 284 -33.92 -4.99 -29.49
C HIS A 284 -35.43 -4.75 -29.47
N GLU A 285 -36.15 -5.54 -30.27
CA GLU A 285 -37.61 -5.66 -30.23
C GLU A 285 -37.95 -7.06 -29.76
N LYS A 286 -38.47 -7.18 -28.53
CA LYS A 286 -38.66 -8.49 -27.85
C LYS A 286 -37.33 -9.24 -27.76
N GLU A 287 -37.25 -10.44 -28.33
CA GLU A 287 -36.05 -11.31 -28.32
C GLU A 287 -35.15 -11.09 -29.55
N LYS A 288 -35.45 -10.12 -30.42
CA LYS A 288 -34.70 -9.89 -31.66
C LYS A 288 -33.88 -8.60 -31.59
N VAL A 289 -32.56 -8.75 -31.71
CA VAL A 289 -31.64 -7.61 -31.82
C VAL A 289 -31.84 -6.85 -33.14
N THR A 290 -32.12 -5.55 -33.04
CA THR A 290 -32.34 -4.66 -34.19
C THR A 290 -31.07 -3.92 -34.62
N GLY A 291 -30.20 -3.58 -33.67
CA GLY A 291 -28.96 -2.84 -33.91
C GLY A 291 -28.16 -2.56 -32.63
N LEU A 292 -27.01 -1.90 -32.78
CA LEU A 292 -26.13 -1.51 -31.68
C LEU A 292 -25.98 0.01 -31.67
N LYS A 293 -25.75 0.59 -30.49
CA LYS A 293 -25.44 2.00 -30.30
C LYS A 293 -24.35 2.15 -29.25
N ILE A 294 -23.38 3.01 -29.49
CA ILE A 294 -22.30 3.32 -28.54
C ILE A 294 -22.33 4.81 -28.20
N GLU A 295 -22.15 5.14 -26.92
CA GLU A 295 -22.08 6.51 -26.42
C GLU A 295 -20.88 6.67 -25.47
N LEU A 296 -20.15 7.77 -25.57
CA LEU A 296 -19.08 8.11 -24.64
C LEU A 296 -19.69 8.68 -23.35
N LEU A 297 -19.35 8.08 -22.21
CA LEU A 297 -19.82 8.53 -20.89
C LEU A 297 -18.84 9.52 -20.25
N GLY A 298 -17.53 9.33 -20.41
CA GLY A 298 -16.53 10.19 -19.77
C GLY A 298 -15.18 9.49 -19.66
N GLU A 299 -14.37 9.94 -18.70
CA GLU A 299 -13.03 9.42 -18.45
C GLU A 299 -12.94 8.83 -17.03
N THR A 300 -12.27 7.69 -16.92
CA THR A 300 -11.95 6.99 -15.66
C THR A 300 -10.45 6.69 -15.61
N SER A 301 -9.96 6.06 -14.54
CA SER A 301 -8.67 5.35 -14.61
C SER A 301 -8.70 4.31 -15.74
N ILE A 302 -7.54 3.96 -16.30
CA ILE A 302 -7.41 2.90 -17.30
C ILE A 302 -7.86 1.59 -16.66
N ALA A 303 -9.01 1.07 -17.12
CA ALA A 303 -9.67 -0.06 -16.50
C ALA A 303 -9.02 -1.38 -16.92
N SER A 304 -8.60 -2.18 -15.94
CA SER A 304 -8.29 -3.61 -16.12
C SER A 304 -9.54 -4.47 -15.94
N THR A 305 -10.51 -3.99 -15.15
CA THR A 305 -11.78 -4.67 -14.89
C THR A 305 -12.88 -3.64 -14.59
N ILE A 306 -14.11 -3.93 -15.01
CA ILE A 306 -15.27 -3.07 -14.78
C ILE A 306 -16.38 -3.92 -14.16
N SER A 307 -16.80 -3.53 -12.96
CA SER A 307 -17.81 -4.24 -12.19
C SER A 307 -18.96 -3.29 -11.87
N TYR A 308 -20.10 -3.46 -12.56
CA TYR A 308 -21.33 -2.76 -12.21
C TYR A 308 -21.87 -3.32 -10.89
N LEU A 309 -22.20 -2.43 -9.96
CA LEU A 309 -22.72 -2.80 -8.65
C LEU A 309 -24.25 -2.65 -8.66
N ASP A 310 -24.76 -1.51 -8.19
CA ASP A 310 -26.17 -1.15 -8.22
C ASP A 310 -26.32 0.38 -8.20
N ASN A 311 -27.52 0.91 -8.46
CA ASN A 311 -27.85 2.34 -8.38
C ASN A 311 -26.89 3.23 -9.19
N ALA A 312 -26.49 2.75 -10.37
CA ALA A 312 -25.55 3.41 -11.27
C ALA A 312 -24.13 3.59 -10.69
N VAL A 313 -23.79 2.86 -9.63
CA VAL A 313 -22.44 2.79 -9.07
C VAL A 313 -21.66 1.68 -9.76
N VAL A 314 -20.42 1.99 -10.14
CA VAL A 314 -19.53 1.09 -10.86
C VAL A 314 -18.16 1.10 -10.20
N PHE A 315 -17.60 -0.08 -10.00
CA PHE A 315 -16.21 -0.23 -9.60
C PHE A 315 -15.32 -0.36 -10.84
N ILE A 316 -14.31 0.51 -10.93
CA ILE A 316 -13.27 0.50 -11.95
C ILE A 316 -11.98 0.01 -11.30
N GLY A 317 -11.64 -1.26 -11.53
CA GLY A 317 -10.33 -1.78 -11.14
C GLY A 317 -9.30 -1.36 -12.18
N SER A 318 -8.14 -0.89 -11.71
CA SER A 318 -7.05 -0.46 -12.57
C SER A 318 -5.73 -1.14 -12.20
N SER A 319 -4.96 -1.49 -13.24
CA SER A 319 -3.59 -1.98 -13.12
C SER A 319 -2.52 -0.91 -13.26
N TYR A 320 -2.87 0.26 -13.80
CA TYR A 320 -1.94 1.35 -14.11
C TYR A 320 -2.19 2.63 -13.29
N GLY A 321 -3.36 2.76 -12.68
CA GLY A 321 -3.74 3.93 -11.90
C GLY A 321 -4.53 3.55 -10.66
N ASP A 322 -4.95 4.56 -9.90
CA ASP A 322 -5.81 4.34 -8.73
C ASP A 322 -7.12 3.70 -9.18
N SER A 323 -7.57 2.65 -8.48
CA SER A 323 -8.90 2.08 -8.75
C SER A 323 -9.97 3.07 -8.25
N GLN A 324 -11.16 3.04 -8.84
CA GLN A 324 -12.18 4.06 -8.59
C GLN A 324 -13.54 3.43 -8.30
N LEU A 325 -14.28 4.02 -7.37
CA LEU A 325 -15.72 3.86 -7.28
C LEU A 325 -16.35 5.06 -7.96
N ILE A 326 -17.11 4.84 -9.03
CA ILE A 326 -17.74 5.90 -9.81
C ILE A 326 -19.25 5.79 -9.77
N LYS A 327 -19.93 6.91 -10.03
CA LYS A 327 -21.37 7.00 -10.24
C LYS A 327 -21.64 7.52 -11.64
N LEU A 328 -22.59 6.90 -12.33
CA LEU A 328 -23.06 7.33 -13.63
C LEU A 328 -24.31 8.21 -13.45
N ASN A 329 -24.15 9.49 -13.76
CA ASN A 329 -25.22 10.48 -13.68
C ASN A 329 -26.12 10.44 -14.92
N LEU A 330 -27.38 10.85 -14.76
CA LEU A 330 -28.33 10.91 -15.87
C LEU A 330 -28.10 12.11 -16.79
N GLN A 331 -27.57 13.19 -16.24
CA GLN A 331 -27.22 14.40 -16.98
C GLN A 331 -25.70 14.57 -16.95
N PRO A 332 -25.10 15.01 -18.07
CA PRO A 332 -23.68 15.29 -18.10
C PRO A 332 -23.35 16.52 -17.26
N ASP A 333 -22.14 16.56 -16.73
CA ASP A 333 -21.57 17.72 -16.07
C ASP A 333 -21.26 18.86 -17.06
N ALA A 334 -20.70 19.96 -16.56
CA ALA A 334 -20.32 21.12 -17.38
C ALA A 334 -19.27 20.79 -18.47
N LYS A 335 -18.54 19.68 -18.35
CA LYS A 335 -17.54 19.19 -19.31
C LYS A 335 -18.12 18.15 -20.28
N GLY A 336 -19.39 17.77 -20.13
CA GLY A 336 -20.01 16.73 -20.96
C GLY A 336 -19.82 15.31 -20.43
N SER A 337 -19.27 15.12 -19.22
CA SER A 337 -19.04 13.82 -18.59
C SER A 337 -20.23 13.39 -17.75
N TYR A 338 -20.66 12.14 -17.90
CA TYR A 338 -21.65 11.46 -17.08
C TYR A 338 -21.01 10.76 -15.87
N VAL A 339 -19.68 10.73 -15.79
CA VAL A 339 -18.92 10.02 -14.76
C VAL A 339 -18.60 10.96 -13.60
N GLU A 340 -19.02 10.57 -12.39
CA GLU A 340 -18.64 11.20 -11.12
C GLU A 340 -17.81 10.21 -10.30
N VAL A 341 -16.62 10.62 -9.84
CA VAL A 341 -15.76 9.78 -9.00
C VAL A 341 -16.19 9.95 -7.54
N LEU A 342 -16.67 8.88 -6.91
CA LEU A 342 -17.05 8.85 -5.50
C LEU A 342 -15.85 8.61 -4.59
N GLU A 343 -15.01 7.65 -4.96
CA GLU A 343 -13.87 7.21 -4.14
C GLU A 343 -12.70 6.75 -5.02
N ARG A 344 -11.47 6.91 -4.52
CA ARG A 344 -10.24 6.42 -5.16
C ARG A 344 -9.47 5.53 -4.20
N PHE A 345 -9.02 4.39 -4.72
CA PHE A 345 -8.18 3.42 -4.02
C PHE A 345 -6.77 3.49 -4.57
N VAL A 346 -5.82 3.85 -3.71
CA VAL A 346 -4.41 4.09 -4.08
C VAL A 346 -3.80 2.87 -4.75
N ASN A 347 -3.14 3.09 -5.89
CA ASN A 347 -2.37 2.08 -6.61
C ASN A 347 -0.95 2.57 -6.91
N LEU A 348 0.05 1.88 -6.37
CA LEU A 348 1.47 2.16 -6.67
C LEU A 348 1.94 1.45 -7.94
N GLY A 349 1.19 0.48 -8.43
CA GLY A 349 1.56 -0.39 -9.54
C GLY A 349 1.32 0.24 -10.92
N PRO A 350 2.19 -0.02 -11.91
CA PRO A 350 3.53 -0.61 -11.75
C PRO A 350 4.54 0.37 -11.14
N ILE A 351 5.36 -0.10 -10.20
CA ILE A 351 6.54 0.65 -9.73
C ILE A 351 7.68 0.39 -10.72
N VAL A 352 7.96 1.35 -11.61
CA VAL A 352 8.92 1.19 -12.71
C VAL A 352 10.36 1.48 -12.25
N ASP A 353 10.53 2.47 -11.40
CA ASP A 353 11.77 2.81 -10.72
C ASP A 353 11.46 3.53 -9.41
N PHE A 354 12.42 3.56 -8.49
CA PHE A 354 12.28 4.33 -7.25
C PHE A 354 13.64 4.72 -6.68
N CYS A 355 13.61 5.71 -5.82
CA CYS A 355 14.74 6.12 -4.99
C CYS A 355 14.34 6.17 -3.52
N VAL A 356 15.32 5.94 -2.65
CA VAL A 356 15.16 6.06 -1.20
C VAL A 356 15.86 7.35 -0.80
N VAL A 357 15.14 8.26 -0.16
CA VAL A 357 15.62 9.60 0.20
C VAL A 357 15.28 9.90 1.66
N ASP A 358 16.10 10.70 2.32
CA ASP A 358 15.81 11.25 3.64
C ASP A 358 15.78 12.78 3.53
N LEU A 359 14.68 13.29 2.96
CA LEU A 359 14.50 14.72 2.67
C LEU A 359 14.56 15.59 3.93
N GLU A 360 14.12 15.02 5.06
CA GLU A 360 14.01 15.74 6.33
C GLU A 360 15.24 15.53 7.23
N ARG A 361 16.18 14.67 6.80
CA ARG A 361 17.41 14.30 7.52
C ARG A 361 17.14 13.77 8.93
N GLN A 362 16.05 13.03 9.09
CA GLN A 362 15.61 12.49 10.38
C GLN A 362 16.09 11.04 10.59
N GLY A 363 16.82 10.47 9.65
CA GLY A 363 17.20 9.05 9.64
C GLY A 363 16.05 8.14 9.23
N GLN A 364 14.98 8.70 8.65
CA GLN A 364 13.82 7.97 8.16
C GLN A 364 13.78 8.02 6.62
N GLY A 365 14.01 6.86 6.00
CA GLY A 365 13.94 6.76 4.55
C GLY A 365 12.51 6.87 4.04
N GLN A 366 12.32 7.72 3.04
CA GLN A 366 11.11 7.83 2.24
C GLN A 366 11.38 7.20 0.87
N VAL A 367 10.39 6.49 0.35
CA VAL A 367 10.49 5.86 -0.98
C VAL A 367 9.70 6.71 -1.96
N VAL A 368 10.38 7.28 -2.95
CA VAL A 368 9.75 8.01 -4.05
C VAL A 368 9.74 7.13 -5.30
N THR A 369 8.56 6.71 -5.72
CA THR A 369 8.36 5.79 -6.85
C THR A 369 7.91 6.52 -8.11
N CYS A 370 8.39 6.06 -9.27
CA CYS A 370 7.72 6.24 -10.54
C CYS A 370 6.66 5.16 -10.68
N SER A 371 5.39 5.56 -10.56
CA SER A 371 4.24 4.65 -10.49
C SER A 371 3.26 4.91 -11.62
N GLY A 372 2.58 3.85 -12.04
CA GLY A 372 1.55 3.94 -13.05
C GLY A 372 2.08 4.05 -14.47
N ALA A 373 1.17 4.13 -15.44
CA ALA A 373 1.52 4.22 -16.85
C ALA A 373 0.57 5.16 -17.61
N TYR A 374 1.05 5.65 -18.75
CA TYR A 374 0.31 6.55 -19.65
C TYR A 374 -0.27 7.75 -18.89
N LYS A 375 -1.57 8.03 -19.05
CA LYS A 375 -2.24 9.16 -18.38
C LYS A 375 -2.33 9.00 -16.86
N ASP A 376 -2.28 7.77 -16.35
CA ASP A 376 -2.37 7.48 -14.92
C ASP A 376 -0.97 7.47 -14.25
N GLY A 377 0.07 7.82 -15.00
CA GLY A 377 1.42 7.94 -14.46
C GLY A 377 1.52 9.05 -13.40
N SER A 378 2.24 8.73 -12.33
CA SER A 378 2.34 9.52 -11.10
C SER A 378 3.66 9.28 -10.38
N LEU A 379 4.04 10.21 -9.51
CA LEU A 379 5.02 9.92 -8.45
C LEU A 379 4.27 9.59 -7.17
N ARG A 380 4.73 8.58 -6.43
CA ARG A 380 4.22 8.28 -5.08
C ARG A 380 5.33 8.45 -4.06
N VAL A 381 5.06 9.18 -2.99
CA VAL A 381 5.95 9.31 -1.85
C VAL A 381 5.41 8.45 -0.73
N VAL A 382 6.11 7.37 -0.43
CA VAL A 382 5.76 6.41 0.62
C VAL A 382 6.61 6.72 1.85
N ARG A 383 5.92 7.05 2.94
CA ARG A 383 6.52 7.38 4.24
C ARG A 383 5.94 6.46 5.30
N ASN A 384 6.76 6.03 6.26
CA ASN A 384 6.26 5.31 7.42
C ASN A 384 5.65 6.29 8.44
N GLY A 385 4.45 6.00 8.93
CA GLY A 385 3.68 6.88 9.81
C GLY A 385 2.43 7.48 9.15
N ILE A 386 1.69 8.27 9.93
CA ILE A 386 0.42 8.90 9.59
C ILE A 386 0.66 10.34 9.16
N GLY A 387 0.07 10.75 8.04
CA GLY A 387 0.10 12.13 7.58
C GLY A 387 -0.93 13.01 8.30
N ILE A 388 -0.62 14.31 8.36
CA ILE A 388 -1.58 15.37 8.73
C ILE A 388 -1.78 16.23 7.49
N ASN A 389 -3.04 16.40 7.09
CA ASN A 389 -3.40 17.30 6.02
C ASN A 389 -3.68 18.69 6.60
N GLU A 390 -2.72 19.59 6.45
CA GLU A 390 -2.77 20.94 7.02
C GLU A 390 -3.77 21.81 6.23
N GLN A 391 -4.78 22.33 6.93
CA GLN A 391 -5.82 23.18 6.36
C GLN A 391 -5.59 24.66 6.69
N ALA A 392 -5.06 24.94 7.88
CA ALA A 392 -4.70 26.29 8.31
C ALA A 392 -3.45 26.27 9.20
N SER A 393 -2.69 27.37 9.20
CA SER A 393 -1.55 27.56 10.08
C SER A 393 -1.48 29.01 10.57
N VAL A 394 -1.13 29.20 11.84
CA VAL A 394 -1.01 30.50 12.52
C VAL A 394 0.30 30.53 13.29
N GLU A 395 1.11 31.58 13.12
CA GLU A 395 2.38 31.73 13.84
C GLU A 395 2.13 32.12 15.32
N LEU A 396 2.25 31.15 16.24
CA LEU A 396 2.08 31.34 17.68
C LEU A 396 3.21 30.62 18.43
N GLN A 397 3.97 31.37 19.24
CA GLN A 397 5.10 30.84 20.00
C GLN A 397 4.77 30.58 21.47
N GLY A 398 5.32 29.50 22.03
CA GLY A 398 5.29 29.27 23.48
C GLY A 398 3.98 28.73 24.03
N ILE A 399 3.17 28.07 23.20
CA ILE A 399 1.93 27.40 23.62
C ILE A 399 2.24 26.35 24.69
N LYS A 400 1.47 26.36 25.79
CA LYS A 400 1.57 25.46 26.96
C LYS A 400 0.35 24.58 27.18
N GLY A 401 -0.70 24.77 26.39
CA GLY A 401 -1.91 23.96 26.44
C GLY A 401 -2.94 24.44 25.43
N MET A 402 -3.76 23.51 24.95
CA MET A 402 -4.84 23.78 24.00
C MET A 402 -6.06 22.93 24.34
N TRP A 403 -7.24 23.52 24.15
CA TRP A 403 -8.53 22.89 24.35
C TRP A 403 -9.57 23.50 23.42
N SER A 404 -10.48 22.68 22.92
CA SER A 404 -11.69 23.11 22.23
C SER A 404 -12.85 23.23 23.22
N LEU A 405 -13.75 24.18 22.98
CA LEU A 405 -14.97 24.39 23.75
C LEU A 405 -16.16 24.67 22.83
N ARG A 406 -17.36 24.35 23.31
CA ARG A 406 -18.63 24.57 22.59
C ARG A 406 -19.42 25.73 23.19
N SER A 407 -20.19 26.41 22.34
CA SER A 407 -21.12 27.45 22.81
C SER A 407 -22.32 26.86 23.57
N SER A 408 -22.72 25.63 23.26
CA SER A 408 -23.74 24.87 23.97
C SER A 408 -23.39 23.37 23.97
N THR A 409 -23.86 22.65 24.99
CA THR A 409 -23.71 21.18 25.07
C THR A 409 -24.43 20.45 23.93
N ASP A 410 -25.47 21.07 23.35
CA ASP A 410 -26.24 20.50 22.25
C ASP A 410 -25.64 20.82 20.87
N ASP A 411 -24.62 21.69 20.81
CA ASP A 411 -23.99 22.05 19.55
C ASP A 411 -23.13 20.88 19.01
N PRO A 412 -23.25 20.55 17.71
CA PRO A 412 -22.47 19.49 17.09
C PRO A 412 -21.00 19.88 16.86
N PHE A 413 -20.69 21.17 16.85
CA PHE A 413 -19.38 21.72 16.50
C PHE A 413 -18.79 22.56 17.64
N ASP A 414 -17.47 22.50 17.74
CA ASP A 414 -16.66 23.34 18.61
C ASP A 414 -16.63 24.77 18.08
N THR A 415 -16.74 25.73 19.00
CA THR A 415 -16.84 27.16 18.68
C THR A 415 -15.56 27.91 19.05
N PHE A 416 -14.93 27.52 20.16
CA PHE A 416 -13.76 28.22 20.70
C PHE A 416 -12.56 27.28 20.75
N LEU A 417 -11.39 27.82 20.45
CA LEU A 417 -10.09 27.19 20.66
C LEU A 417 -9.32 28.02 21.69
N VAL A 418 -9.15 27.47 22.89
CA VAL A 418 -8.42 28.10 23.99
C VAL A 418 -6.96 27.73 23.90
N VAL A 419 -6.08 28.72 23.84
CA VAL A 419 -4.62 28.55 23.74
C VAL A 419 -3.97 29.21 24.95
N SER A 420 -3.29 28.41 25.79
CA SER A 420 -2.62 28.92 26.99
C SER A 420 -1.13 29.16 26.75
N PHE A 421 -0.63 30.26 27.31
CA PHE A 421 0.79 30.62 27.39
C PHE A 421 1.24 30.69 28.86
N ILE A 422 2.51 31.00 29.11
CA ILE A 422 3.08 31.05 30.48
C ILE A 422 2.42 32.13 31.35
N SER A 423 2.01 33.25 30.76
CA SER A 423 1.48 34.41 31.48
C SER A 423 0.12 34.89 31.00
N GLU A 424 -0.48 34.24 30.02
CA GLU A 424 -1.78 34.64 29.45
C GLU A 424 -2.51 33.45 28.83
N THR A 425 -3.81 33.60 28.59
CA THR A 425 -4.64 32.67 27.84
C THR A 425 -5.36 33.45 26.75
N ARG A 426 -5.30 32.97 25.52
CA ARG A 426 -6.03 33.53 24.36
C ARG A 426 -7.12 32.58 23.93
N ILE A 427 -8.20 33.12 23.39
CA ILE A 427 -9.35 32.34 22.93
C ILE A 427 -9.58 32.72 21.47
N LEU A 428 -9.60 31.74 20.59
CA LEU A 428 -9.79 31.91 19.16
C LEU A 428 -11.17 31.36 18.77
N ALA A 429 -11.88 32.02 17.86
CA ALA A 429 -13.17 31.56 17.34
C ALA A 429 -13.29 31.87 15.85
N MET A 430 -14.14 31.12 15.16
CA MET A 430 -14.45 31.37 13.75
C MET A 430 -15.32 32.62 13.61
N ASN A 431 -14.93 33.55 12.74
CA ASN A 431 -15.75 34.69 12.37
C ASN A 431 -16.79 34.30 11.28
N LEU A 432 -17.57 35.27 10.79
CA LEU A 432 -18.58 35.03 9.74
C LEU A 432 -17.99 34.73 8.34
N GLU A 433 -16.68 34.93 8.18
CA GLU A 433 -15.93 34.70 6.94
C GLU A 433 -15.09 33.41 7.00
N ASP A 434 -15.33 32.55 8.01
CA ASP A 434 -14.57 31.32 8.28
C ASP A 434 -13.07 31.57 8.51
N GLU A 435 -12.69 32.72 9.07
CA GLU A 435 -11.35 33.00 9.57
C GLU A 435 -11.27 32.86 11.10
N LEU A 436 -10.12 32.41 11.59
CA LEU A 436 -9.86 32.20 13.01
C LEU A 436 -9.39 33.52 13.66
N GLU A 437 -10.23 34.15 14.46
CA GLU A 437 -9.97 35.45 15.12
C GLU A 437 -9.93 35.33 16.65
N GLU A 438 -9.25 36.26 17.31
CA GLU A 438 -9.21 36.35 18.77
C GLU A 438 -10.52 36.90 19.33
N THR A 439 -11.08 36.20 20.32
CA THR A 439 -12.31 36.56 21.04
C THR A 439 -12.08 36.51 22.55
N GLU A 440 -13.01 37.08 23.31
CA GLU A 440 -12.99 37.01 24.77
C GLU A 440 -14.20 36.21 25.31
N ILE A 441 -13.97 35.50 26.42
CA ILE A 441 -15.01 34.94 27.28
C ILE A 441 -14.90 35.70 28.61
N GLU A 442 -15.85 36.57 28.92
CA GLU A 442 -15.76 37.52 30.04
C GLU A 442 -15.51 36.86 31.41
N GLY A 443 -16.04 35.66 31.63
CA GLY A 443 -15.84 34.89 32.86
C GLY A 443 -14.45 34.25 32.99
N PHE A 444 -13.68 34.13 31.90
CA PHE A 444 -12.34 33.55 31.93
C PHE A 444 -11.32 34.57 32.43
N ASN A 445 -10.27 34.10 33.11
CA ASN A 445 -9.10 34.91 33.41
C ASN A 445 -8.06 34.75 32.30
N SER A 446 -8.03 35.70 31.36
CA SER A 446 -7.07 35.70 30.24
C SER A 446 -5.67 36.16 30.64
N GLN A 447 -5.47 36.76 31.82
CA GLN A 447 -4.19 37.29 32.28
C GLN A 447 -3.32 36.27 33.04
N VAL A 448 -3.74 35.01 33.06
CA VAL A 448 -3.03 33.92 33.74
C VAL A 448 -2.98 32.69 32.83
N GLN A 449 -2.04 31.80 33.12
CA GLN A 449 -1.97 30.49 32.47
C GLN A 449 -3.18 29.63 32.87
N THR A 450 -3.87 29.10 31.86
CA THR A 450 -4.89 28.06 32.04
C THR A 450 -4.21 26.70 32.11
N LEU A 451 -4.47 25.95 33.18
CA LEU A 451 -3.95 24.59 33.37
C LEU A 451 -4.85 23.54 32.72
N PHE A 452 -6.16 23.77 32.72
CA PHE A 452 -7.14 22.90 32.09
C PHE A 452 -8.44 23.67 31.81
N CYS A 453 -9.14 23.34 30.73
CA CYS A 453 -10.53 23.76 30.54
C CYS A 453 -11.33 22.67 29.82
N HIS A 454 -12.66 22.68 30.01
CA HIS A 454 -13.56 21.66 29.48
C HIS A 454 -15.01 22.17 29.47
N ASP A 455 -15.81 21.64 28.54
CA ASP A 455 -17.26 21.82 28.52
C ASP A 455 -17.94 21.04 29.66
N ALA A 456 -18.82 21.69 30.40
CA ALA A 456 -19.55 21.08 31.51
C ALA A 456 -21.04 20.98 31.21
N VAL A 457 -21.72 20.10 31.95
CA VAL A 457 -23.18 20.01 31.93
C VAL A 457 -23.83 21.35 32.28
N TYR A 458 -25.11 21.51 31.91
CA TYR A 458 -25.90 22.74 32.14
C TYR A 458 -25.41 23.98 31.35
N ASN A 459 -24.83 23.77 30.15
CA ASN A 459 -24.31 24.86 29.30
C ASN A 459 -23.29 25.73 30.05
N GLN A 460 -22.29 25.08 30.65
CA GLN A 460 -21.26 25.72 31.46
C GLN A 460 -19.87 25.34 30.93
N LEU A 461 -18.90 26.20 31.20
CA LEU A 461 -17.49 26.04 30.85
C LEU A 461 -16.68 26.08 32.14
N VAL A 462 -15.68 25.23 32.25
CA VAL A 462 -14.75 25.22 33.39
C VAL A 462 -13.39 25.71 32.94
N GLN A 463 -12.82 26.67 33.66
CA GLN A 463 -11.43 27.09 33.52
C GLN A 463 -10.69 26.85 34.84
N VAL A 464 -9.60 26.10 34.79
CA VAL A 464 -8.71 25.87 35.93
C VAL A 464 -7.42 26.67 35.75
N THR A 465 -7.09 27.48 36.74
CA THR A 465 -5.87 28.29 36.81
C THR A 465 -5.02 27.87 38.01
N SER A 466 -3.84 28.45 38.19
CA SER A 466 -2.99 28.17 39.36
C SER A 466 -3.60 28.61 40.70
N SER A 467 -4.60 29.50 40.69
CA SER A 467 -5.22 30.06 41.89
C SER A 467 -6.67 29.62 42.14
N SER A 468 -7.42 29.32 41.08
CA SER A 468 -8.85 29.07 41.18
C SER A 468 -9.40 28.19 40.05
N VAL A 469 -10.56 27.59 40.31
CA VAL A 469 -11.42 26.91 39.33
C VAL A 469 -12.63 27.80 39.10
N ARG A 470 -12.84 28.24 37.87
CA ARG A 470 -13.93 29.11 37.44
C ARG A 470 -14.96 28.34 36.66
N LEU A 471 -16.23 28.56 37.01
CA LEU A 471 -17.39 28.03 36.30
C LEU A 471 -18.11 29.18 35.61
N VAL A 472 -18.23 29.09 34.29
CA VAL A 472 -18.69 30.18 33.42
C VAL A 472 -19.88 29.68 32.62
N SER A 473 -20.87 30.52 32.33
CA SER A 473 -21.96 30.12 31.43
C SER A 473 -21.47 30.11 29.99
N SER A 474 -21.73 29.04 29.24
CA SER A 474 -21.35 28.98 27.82
C SER A 474 -22.16 29.98 26.98
N THR A 475 -23.44 30.21 27.35
CA THR A 475 -24.34 31.13 26.63
C THR A 475 -24.12 32.59 27.00
N SER A 476 -24.14 32.95 28.29
CA SER A 476 -23.96 34.36 28.70
C SER A 476 -22.50 34.78 28.81
N ARG A 477 -21.56 33.82 28.82
CA ARG A 477 -20.10 34.04 28.99
C ARG A 477 -19.70 34.68 30.32
N GLU A 478 -20.66 34.85 31.25
CA GLU A 478 -20.43 35.41 32.57
C GLU A 478 -19.99 34.35 33.59
N LEU A 479 -19.17 34.77 34.55
CA LEU A 479 -18.76 33.94 35.69
C LEU A 479 -19.97 33.61 36.58
N ARG A 480 -20.17 32.32 36.85
CA ARG A 480 -21.24 31.80 37.73
C ARG A 480 -20.72 31.47 39.12
N ASN A 481 -19.56 30.82 39.20
CA ASN A 481 -18.97 30.38 40.45
C ASN A 481 -17.45 30.33 40.35
N GLU A 482 -16.76 30.43 41.48
CA GLU A 482 -15.31 30.35 41.55
C GLU A 482 -14.86 29.69 42.85
N TRP A 483 -14.19 28.54 42.73
CA TRP A 483 -13.50 27.88 43.83
C TRP A 483 -12.06 28.38 43.91
N HIS A 484 -11.57 28.71 45.10
CA HIS A 484 -10.23 29.25 45.30
C HIS A 484 -9.34 28.25 46.05
N ALA A 485 -8.09 28.14 45.62
CA ALA A 485 -7.09 27.34 46.34
C ALA A 485 -6.78 27.96 47.72
N PRO A 486 -6.51 27.15 48.76
CA PRO A 486 -6.13 27.64 50.08
C PRO A 486 -4.87 28.52 50.05
N SER A 487 -4.82 29.53 50.91
CA SER A 487 -3.71 30.50 50.95
C SER A 487 -2.35 29.82 51.13
N GLY A 488 -1.43 30.02 50.17
CA GLY A 488 -0.09 29.45 50.18
C GLY A 488 0.09 28.17 49.36
N TYR A 489 -0.99 27.61 48.80
CA TYR A 489 -0.96 26.45 47.91
C TYR A 489 -1.50 26.83 46.53
N SER A 490 -0.70 26.64 45.48
CA SER A 490 -1.13 26.76 44.09
C SER A 490 -1.66 25.43 43.57
N VAL A 491 -2.61 25.48 42.64
CA VAL A 491 -2.99 24.32 41.82
C VAL A 491 -1.84 24.01 40.87
N ASN A 492 -1.37 22.77 40.89
CA ASN A 492 -0.22 22.32 40.09
C ASN A 492 -0.68 21.50 38.87
N VAL A 493 -1.71 20.66 39.06
CA VAL A 493 -2.25 19.77 38.01
C VAL A 493 -3.76 19.70 38.20
N ALA A 494 -4.51 19.68 37.10
CA ALA A 494 -5.95 19.51 37.13
C ALA A 494 -6.43 18.72 35.90
N THR A 495 -7.58 18.08 36.07
CA THR A 495 -8.34 17.41 35.02
C THR A 495 -9.82 17.60 35.30
N ALA A 496 -10.64 17.64 34.27
CA ALA A 496 -12.08 17.76 34.38
C ALA A 496 -12.76 16.94 33.28
N ASN A 497 -13.96 16.45 33.58
CA ASN A 497 -14.91 15.94 32.60
C ASN A 497 -16.20 16.78 32.69
N ALA A 498 -17.28 16.34 32.06
CA ALA A 498 -18.52 17.10 32.00
C ALA A 498 -19.17 17.39 33.38
N THR A 499 -18.92 16.57 34.41
CA THR A 499 -19.58 16.70 35.73
C THR A 499 -18.61 16.82 36.91
N GLN A 500 -17.32 16.51 36.71
CA GLN A 500 -16.34 16.36 37.78
C GLN A 500 -15.08 17.18 37.48
N VAL A 501 -14.47 17.73 38.53
CA VAL A 501 -13.14 18.34 38.49
C VAL A 501 -12.27 17.69 39.55
N LEU A 502 -11.09 17.22 39.14
CA LEU A 502 -10.07 16.70 40.05
C LEU A 502 -8.80 17.52 39.91
N LEU A 503 -8.30 18.04 41.02
CA LEU A 503 -7.12 18.89 41.03
C LEU A 503 -6.18 18.54 42.18
N ALA A 504 -4.90 18.84 41.96
CA ALA A 504 -3.85 18.72 42.95
C ALA A 504 -3.26 20.09 43.26
N THR A 505 -3.10 20.41 44.55
CA THR A 505 -2.37 21.60 44.99
C THR A 505 -0.99 21.23 45.53
N GLY A 506 -0.11 22.21 45.69
CA GLY A 506 1.18 22.03 46.38
C GLY A 506 1.01 21.35 47.75
N GLY A 507 2.02 20.59 48.20
CA GLY A 507 1.96 19.88 49.48
C GLY A 507 1.21 18.54 49.45
N GLY A 508 0.89 18.01 48.27
CA GLY A 508 0.31 16.67 48.09
C GLY A 508 -1.20 16.60 48.35
N HIS A 509 -1.92 17.71 48.27
CA HIS A 509 -3.38 17.71 48.46
C HIS A 509 -4.11 17.40 47.16
N LEU A 510 -5.02 16.42 47.21
CA LEU A 510 -5.93 16.03 46.14
C LEU A 510 -7.35 16.51 46.50
N VAL A 511 -7.97 17.29 45.63
CA VAL A 511 -9.30 17.89 45.83
C VAL A 511 -10.23 17.42 44.70
N TYR A 512 -11.41 16.96 45.08
CA TYR A 512 -12.47 16.52 44.17
C TYR A 512 -13.68 17.47 44.28
N LEU A 513 -14.04 18.09 43.17
CA LEU A 513 -15.17 18.99 43.02
C LEU A 513 -16.23 18.39 42.08
N GLU A 514 -17.49 18.61 42.39
CA GLU A 514 -18.62 18.32 41.50
C GLU A 514 -19.22 19.59 40.91
N ILE A 515 -19.55 19.51 39.62
CA ILE A 515 -20.16 20.58 38.85
C ILE A 515 -21.69 20.41 38.90
N GLY A 516 -22.34 21.30 39.64
CA GLY A 516 -23.80 21.45 39.65
C GLY A 516 -24.26 22.58 38.72
N ASP A 517 -25.56 22.86 38.71
CA ASP A 517 -26.11 23.98 37.93
C ASP A 517 -25.69 25.33 38.54
N GLY A 518 -24.59 25.90 38.04
CA GLY A 518 -24.08 27.20 38.45
C GLY A 518 -23.33 27.17 39.78
N THR A 519 -23.00 25.98 40.29
CA THR A 519 -22.30 25.79 41.56
C THR A 519 -21.16 24.80 41.43
N LEU A 520 -19.98 25.16 41.94
CA LEU A 520 -18.87 24.24 42.18
C LEU A 520 -18.90 23.79 43.64
N THR A 521 -19.00 22.49 43.87
CA THR A 521 -19.07 21.94 45.24
C THR A 521 -17.85 21.08 45.53
N GLU A 522 -17.13 21.39 46.62
CA GLU A 522 -16.04 20.54 47.09
C GLU A 522 -16.63 19.34 47.85
N VAL A 523 -16.49 18.16 47.27
CA VAL A 523 -17.05 16.93 47.83
C VAL A 523 -16.04 16.24 48.74
N LYS A 524 -14.77 16.20 48.32
CA LYS A 524 -13.72 15.50 49.08
C LYS A 524 -12.36 16.15 48.93
N HIS A 525 -11.61 16.11 50.02
CA HIS A 525 -10.20 16.52 50.10
C HIS A 525 -9.40 15.44 50.82
N ALA A 526 -8.23 15.09 50.26
CA ALA A 526 -7.29 14.13 50.84
C ALA A 526 -5.86 14.66 50.72
N GLN A 527 -5.04 14.47 51.74
CA GLN A 527 -3.59 14.72 51.67
C GLN A 527 -2.86 13.40 51.44
N LEU A 528 -2.11 13.33 50.34
CA LEU A 528 -1.30 12.17 49.98
C LEU A 528 0.13 12.28 50.56
N GLU A 529 0.83 11.15 50.57
CA GLU A 529 2.19 11.03 51.13
C GLU A 529 3.25 11.82 50.34
N TYR A 530 3.02 11.99 49.03
CA TYR A 530 3.97 12.58 48.09
C TYR A 530 3.26 13.54 47.15
N GLU A 531 4.04 14.36 46.45
CA GLU A 531 3.51 15.27 45.43
C GLU A 531 2.97 14.50 44.21
N ILE A 532 1.94 15.08 43.59
CA ILE A 532 1.23 14.52 42.45
C ILE A 532 1.81 15.11 41.16
N SER A 533 2.05 14.26 40.16
CA SER A 533 2.65 14.65 38.88
C SER A 533 1.65 14.76 37.73
N CYS A 534 0.65 13.88 37.70
CA CYS A 534 -0.37 13.84 36.66
C CYS A 534 -1.69 13.23 37.20
N LEU A 535 -2.81 13.60 36.59
CA LEU A 535 -4.16 13.23 37.00
C LEU A 535 -5.00 12.92 35.76
N ASP A 536 -5.90 11.95 35.86
CA ASP A 536 -6.94 11.74 34.85
C ASP A 536 -8.23 11.14 35.43
N ILE A 537 -9.37 11.59 34.91
CA ILE A 537 -10.73 11.15 35.27
C ILE A 537 -11.60 10.94 34.03
N ASN A 538 -10.99 10.57 32.91
CA ASN A 538 -11.73 10.35 31.67
C ASN A 538 -12.75 9.21 31.88
N PRO A 539 -14.05 9.44 31.60
CA PRO A 539 -15.09 8.46 31.87
C PRO A 539 -14.96 7.25 30.94
N ILE A 540 -15.11 6.05 31.51
CA ILE A 540 -15.14 4.78 30.79
C ILE A 540 -16.38 4.00 31.25
N GLY A 541 -17.20 3.54 30.31
CA GLY A 541 -18.38 2.70 30.58
C GLY A 541 -19.68 3.28 30.03
N GLU A 542 -20.81 2.90 30.63
CA GLU A 542 -22.16 3.29 30.17
C GLU A 542 -22.48 4.78 30.42
N ASN A 543 -21.84 5.41 31.41
CA ASN A 543 -22.05 6.83 31.71
C ASN A 543 -20.93 7.68 31.09
N SER A 544 -21.24 8.40 30.01
CA SER A 544 -20.28 9.20 29.25
C SER A 544 -19.76 10.44 30.00
N ASN A 545 -20.40 10.83 31.09
CA ASN A 545 -20.17 12.14 31.72
C ASN A 545 -19.60 12.03 33.15
N TYR A 546 -19.49 10.83 33.71
CA TYR A 546 -19.07 10.60 35.09
C TYR A 546 -18.08 9.44 35.17
N SER A 547 -16.97 9.64 35.87
CA SER A 547 -15.98 8.60 36.15
C SER A 547 -16.10 8.08 37.58
N HIS A 548 -16.02 6.76 37.73
CA HIS A 548 -15.92 6.08 39.02
C HIS A 548 -14.48 5.95 39.53
N LEU A 549 -13.50 6.17 38.66
CA LEU A 549 -12.08 5.97 38.95
C LEU A 549 -11.28 7.24 38.63
N ALA A 550 -10.27 7.50 39.44
CA ALA A 550 -9.28 8.54 39.19
C ALA A 550 -7.88 7.91 39.13
N ALA A 551 -7.14 8.20 38.06
CA ALA A 551 -5.74 7.82 37.93
C ALA A 551 -4.83 8.96 38.39
N VAL A 552 -3.87 8.64 39.27
CA VAL A 552 -2.99 9.64 39.91
C VAL A 552 -1.54 9.16 39.82
N GLY A 553 -0.68 9.95 39.17
CA GLY A 553 0.77 9.74 39.16
C GLY A 553 1.48 10.48 40.29
N MET A 554 2.50 9.85 40.89
CA MET A 554 3.24 10.39 42.04
C MET A 554 4.70 10.72 41.69
N TRP A 555 5.27 11.77 42.29
CA TRP A 555 6.67 12.18 42.09
C TRP A 555 7.66 11.26 42.79
N THR A 556 7.60 11.17 44.12
CA THR A 556 8.71 10.65 44.93
C THR A 556 8.83 9.14 44.87
N ASP A 557 7.71 8.44 44.93
CA ASP A 557 7.69 6.98 44.88
C ASP A 557 7.42 6.42 43.49
N ILE A 558 7.36 7.27 42.44
CA ILE A 558 7.26 6.85 41.02
C ILE A 558 6.22 5.73 40.84
N SER A 559 5.01 6.01 41.33
CA SER A 559 3.88 5.08 41.31
C SER A 559 2.70 5.69 40.57
N VAL A 560 1.86 4.84 39.99
CA VAL A 560 0.51 5.20 39.54
C VAL A 560 -0.49 4.55 40.47
N ARG A 561 -1.43 5.36 40.95
CA ARG A 561 -2.43 4.99 41.94
C ARG A 561 -3.82 5.19 41.35
N ILE A 562 -4.70 4.22 41.55
CA ILE A 562 -6.11 4.29 41.19
C ILE A 562 -6.93 4.58 42.44
N PHE A 563 -7.73 5.62 42.41
CA PHE A 563 -8.64 6.03 43.47
C PHE A 563 -10.10 5.85 43.05
N SER A 564 -10.96 5.55 44.01
CA SER A 564 -12.42 5.58 43.83
C SER A 564 -12.96 7.00 43.93
N LEU A 565 -13.92 7.35 43.07
CA LEU A 565 -14.69 8.58 43.17
C LEU A 565 -16.14 8.26 43.62
N PRO A 566 -16.71 9.02 44.58
CA PRO A 566 -16.21 10.29 45.14
C PRO A 566 -15.32 10.17 46.39
N GLU A 567 -15.14 8.99 46.98
CA GLU A 567 -14.56 8.85 48.33
C GLU A 567 -13.05 9.11 48.42
N LEU A 568 -12.34 9.07 47.29
CA LEU A 568 -10.88 9.13 47.19
C LEU A 568 -10.16 8.02 47.98
N ASN A 569 -10.74 6.82 48.03
CA ASN A 569 -10.04 5.66 48.61
C ASN A 569 -9.10 5.05 47.57
N LEU A 570 -7.86 4.78 47.98
CA LEU A 570 -6.87 4.08 47.17
C LEU A 570 -7.32 2.62 46.93
N ILE A 571 -7.46 2.24 45.67
CA ILE A 571 -7.84 0.90 45.23
C ILE A 571 -6.59 0.10 44.87
N THR A 572 -5.79 0.64 43.95
CA THR A 572 -4.61 -0.02 43.40
C THR A 572 -3.42 0.93 43.45
N LYS A 573 -2.26 0.42 43.85
CA LYS A 573 -0.96 1.09 43.76
C LYS A 573 -0.03 0.24 42.92
N GLU A 574 0.37 0.76 41.76
CA GLU A 574 1.31 0.10 40.88
C GLU A 574 2.64 0.85 40.84
N GLN A 575 3.72 0.10 41.05
CA GLN A 575 5.07 0.64 41.11
C GLN A 575 5.69 0.64 39.70
N LEU A 576 5.96 1.82 39.14
CA LEU A 576 6.48 1.92 37.77
C LEU A 576 7.98 1.57 37.72
N GLY A 577 8.72 1.88 38.78
CA GLY A 577 10.15 1.59 38.89
C GLY A 577 11.04 2.53 38.05
N GLY A 578 12.32 2.61 38.40
CA GLY A 578 13.28 3.56 37.81
C GLY A 578 13.41 4.86 38.62
N GLU A 579 14.02 5.88 38.01
CA GLU A 579 14.26 7.21 38.61
C GLU A 579 13.39 8.31 37.98
N ILE A 580 12.56 7.97 36.99
CA ILE A 580 11.88 8.93 36.12
C ILE A 580 10.38 8.95 36.42
N ILE A 581 9.87 10.15 36.70
CA ILE A 581 8.49 10.36 37.14
C ILE A 581 7.46 10.21 36.00
N PRO A 582 6.22 9.80 36.31
CA PRO A 582 5.11 9.86 35.36
C PRO A 582 4.72 11.32 35.08
N ARG A 583 4.49 11.66 33.81
CA ARG A 583 4.17 13.02 33.33
C ARG A 583 2.77 13.16 32.77
N SER A 584 2.18 12.08 32.26
CA SER A 584 0.79 12.06 31.79
C SER A 584 0.18 10.70 32.09
N VAL A 585 -1.07 10.67 32.54
CA VAL A 585 -1.88 9.46 32.66
C VAL A 585 -3.18 9.65 31.88
N LEU A 586 -3.74 8.59 31.34
CA LEU A 586 -4.99 8.63 30.60
C LEU A 586 -5.74 7.29 30.72
N LEU A 587 -6.98 7.35 31.17
CA LEU A 587 -7.96 6.28 31.13
C LEU A 587 -8.66 6.31 29.77
N CYS A 588 -8.66 5.20 29.04
CA CYS A 588 -9.36 5.12 27.75
C CYS A 588 -9.91 3.72 27.48
N SER A 589 -10.78 3.59 26.48
CA SER A 589 -11.31 2.31 26.02
C SER A 589 -11.10 2.16 24.52
N PHE A 590 -10.61 1.00 24.11
CA PHE A 590 -10.45 0.62 22.70
C PHE A 590 -11.16 -0.71 22.44
N GLU A 591 -12.02 -0.77 21.41
CA GLU A 591 -12.77 -1.99 21.04
C GLU A 591 -13.44 -2.70 22.23
N GLY A 592 -13.96 -1.93 23.20
CA GLY A 592 -14.62 -2.44 24.40
C GLY A 592 -13.69 -2.91 25.53
N THR A 593 -12.37 -2.76 25.39
CA THR A 593 -11.38 -3.06 26.44
C THR A 593 -10.85 -1.77 27.06
N SER A 594 -10.86 -1.68 28.39
CA SER A 594 -10.42 -0.50 29.14
C SER A 594 -8.92 -0.54 29.45
N TYR A 595 -8.23 0.58 29.26
CA TYR A 595 -6.80 0.73 29.44
C TYR A 595 -6.44 1.95 30.28
N LEU A 596 -5.32 1.85 30.98
CA LEU A 596 -4.61 2.95 31.59
C LEU A 596 -3.28 3.11 30.88
N LEU A 597 -3.08 4.29 30.32
CA LEU A 597 -1.84 4.70 29.68
C LEU A 597 -1.10 5.64 30.64
N CYS A 598 0.18 5.37 30.89
CA CYS A 598 1.03 6.16 31.76
C CYS A 598 2.34 6.50 31.05
N ALA A 599 2.50 7.77 30.69
CA ALA A 599 3.70 8.31 30.08
C ALA A 599 4.69 8.79 31.14
N LEU A 600 5.97 8.46 30.94
CA LEU A 600 7.10 8.88 31.77
C LEU A 600 7.82 10.09 31.15
N GLY A 601 8.66 10.76 31.93
CA GLY A 601 9.41 11.94 31.49
C GLY A 601 10.54 11.68 30.48
N ASP A 602 10.87 10.43 30.18
CA ASP A 602 11.93 10.00 29.27
C ASP A 602 11.40 9.46 27.94
N GLY A 603 10.13 9.73 27.63
CA GLY A 603 9.49 9.25 26.40
C GLY A 603 9.11 7.77 26.40
N HIS A 604 9.11 7.11 27.56
CA HIS A 604 8.50 5.79 27.70
C HIS A 604 7.00 5.88 28.06
N LEU A 605 6.22 4.98 27.47
CA LEU A 605 4.82 4.74 27.77
C LEU A 605 4.65 3.36 28.40
N LEU A 606 3.94 3.31 29.52
CA LEU A 606 3.44 2.08 30.13
C LEU A 606 1.95 1.97 29.85
N ASN A 607 1.49 0.81 29.38
CA ASN A 607 0.08 0.51 29.25
C ASN A 607 -0.32 -0.65 30.18
N PHE A 608 -1.53 -0.56 30.70
CA PHE A 608 -2.16 -1.55 31.57
C PHE A 608 -3.60 -1.76 31.11
N GLN A 609 -4.09 -2.99 31.22
CA GLN A 609 -5.54 -3.23 31.17
C GLN A 609 -6.13 -2.90 32.53
N VAL A 610 -7.27 -2.20 32.52
CA VAL A 610 -7.98 -1.78 33.73
C VAL A 610 -9.27 -2.56 33.83
N ASN A 611 -9.48 -3.24 34.95
CA ASN A 611 -10.80 -3.77 35.25
C ASN A 611 -11.64 -2.71 35.94
N MET A 612 -12.65 -2.20 35.23
CA MET A 612 -13.52 -1.12 35.71
C MET A 612 -14.33 -1.48 36.98
N SER A 613 -14.51 -2.76 37.29
CA SER A 613 -15.30 -3.21 38.45
C SER A 613 -14.51 -3.19 39.77
N ASN A 614 -13.20 -3.47 39.72
CA ASN A 614 -12.36 -3.61 40.90
C ASN A 614 -11.11 -2.70 40.88
N GLY A 615 -10.87 -1.93 39.81
CA GLY A 615 -9.74 -1.02 39.65
C GLY A 615 -8.37 -1.70 39.53
N GLU A 616 -8.31 -3.00 39.28
CA GLU A 616 -7.06 -3.76 39.16
C GLU A 616 -6.37 -3.48 37.82
N LEU A 617 -5.03 -3.40 37.87
CA LEU A 617 -4.18 -3.19 36.70
C LEU A 617 -3.48 -4.50 36.32
N THR A 618 -3.69 -4.96 35.09
CA THR A 618 -3.09 -6.18 34.54
C THR A 618 -2.34 -5.90 33.24
N ASP A 619 -1.60 -6.90 32.73
CA ASP A 619 -0.94 -6.85 31.40
C ASP A 619 -0.04 -5.63 31.16
N ARG A 620 0.80 -5.31 32.14
CA ARG A 620 1.80 -4.24 32.06
C ARG A 620 2.71 -4.42 30.84
N LYS A 621 2.72 -3.45 29.92
CA LYS A 621 3.68 -3.37 28.81
C LYS A 621 4.37 -2.02 28.78
N LYS A 622 5.66 -2.01 28.40
CA LYS A 622 6.48 -0.80 28.26
C LYS A 622 6.88 -0.61 26.80
N VAL A 623 6.66 0.60 26.28
CA VAL A 623 7.00 1.02 24.92
C VAL A 623 7.78 2.33 25.00
N SER A 624 8.76 2.54 24.13
CA SER A 624 9.43 3.84 23.98
C SER A 624 8.84 4.54 22.76
N LEU A 625 8.30 5.74 22.95
CA LEU A 625 7.73 6.54 21.86
C LEU A 625 8.64 7.71 21.48
N GLY A 626 9.47 8.20 22.39
CA GLY A 626 10.39 9.32 22.15
C GLY A 626 11.46 9.42 23.22
N THR A 627 12.10 10.58 23.31
CA THR A 627 13.04 10.91 24.40
C THR A 627 12.53 12.04 25.29
N GLN A 628 11.53 12.79 24.83
CA GLN A 628 10.89 13.87 25.58
C GLN A 628 9.66 13.39 26.36
N PRO A 629 9.20 14.16 27.37
CA PRO A 629 7.96 13.87 28.08
C PRO A 629 6.74 13.82 27.16
N ILE A 630 5.93 12.77 27.29
CA ILE A 630 4.74 12.58 26.45
C ILE A 630 3.49 13.16 27.13
N THR A 631 2.69 13.89 26.36
CA THR A 631 1.33 14.30 26.75
C THR A 631 0.29 13.48 25.98
N LEU A 632 -0.68 12.91 26.68
CA LEU A 632 -1.69 12.02 26.08
C LEU A 632 -3.03 12.75 25.94
N ARG A 633 -3.68 12.63 24.78
CA ARG A 633 -5.03 13.16 24.52
C ARG A 633 -5.87 12.20 23.69
N THR A 634 -7.14 12.04 24.05
CA THR A 634 -8.11 11.31 23.22
C THR A 634 -8.59 12.18 22.07
N PHE A 635 -8.88 11.54 20.93
CA PHE A 635 -9.62 12.14 19.82
C PHE A 635 -10.44 11.05 19.13
N SER A 636 -11.47 11.46 18.40
CA SER A 636 -12.26 10.55 17.56
C SER A 636 -11.99 10.83 16.09
N SER A 637 -11.83 9.77 15.29
CA SER A 637 -11.80 9.84 13.83
C SER A 637 -12.68 8.72 13.29
N LYS A 638 -13.52 8.98 12.28
CA LYS A 638 -14.44 7.99 11.68
C LYS A 638 -15.24 7.17 12.71
N ASN A 639 -15.72 7.81 13.77
CA ASN A 639 -16.46 7.19 14.90
C ASN A 639 -15.65 6.18 15.76
N THR A 640 -14.33 6.14 15.63
CA THR A 640 -13.45 5.35 16.50
C THR A 640 -12.59 6.26 17.38
N THR A 641 -12.40 5.87 18.64
CA THR A 641 -11.58 6.61 19.60
C THR A 641 -10.11 6.21 19.49
N HIS A 642 -9.25 7.20 19.43
CA HIS A 642 -7.80 7.08 19.35
C HIS A 642 -7.14 7.94 20.42
N VAL A 643 -5.86 7.69 20.70
CA VAL A 643 -5.07 8.50 21.61
C VAL A 643 -3.86 9.07 20.88
N PHE A 644 -3.68 10.38 20.94
CA PHE A 644 -2.51 11.07 20.45
C PHE A 644 -1.49 11.25 21.59
N ALA A 645 -0.27 10.83 21.35
CA ALA A 645 0.88 11.00 22.21
C ALA A 645 1.77 12.11 21.64
N SER A 646 1.65 13.31 22.19
CA SER A 646 2.46 14.49 21.83
C SER A 646 3.85 14.39 22.46
N SER A 647 4.90 14.46 21.65
CA SER A 647 6.32 14.37 22.04
C SER A 647 7.21 14.87 20.88
N ASP A 648 8.52 14.72 21.03
CA ASP A 648 9.55 14.75 19.98
C ASP A 648 9.39 13.67 18.90
N ARG A 649 8.48 12.71 19.13
CA ARG A 649 8.07 11.68 18.18
C ARG A 649 6.56 11.47 18.34
N PRO A 650 5.74 12.33 17.73
CA PRO A 650 4.30 12.27 17.89
C PRO A 650 3.78 10.91 17.41
N THR A 651 2.92 10.28 18.19
CA THR A 651 2.44 8.92 17.91
C THR A 651 0.93 8.84 18.13
N VAL A 652 0.21 8.16 17.23
CA VAL A 652 -1.18 7.76 17.44
C VAL A 652 -1.23 6.32 17.96
N ILE A 653 -1.96 6.15 19.04
CA ILE A 653 -2.25 4.88 19.69
C ILE A 653 -3.69 4.51 19.36
N TYR A 654 -3.86 3.33 18.79
CA TYR A 654 -5.17 2.80 18.40
C TYR A 654 -5.23 1.30 18.64
N SER A 655 -6.45 0.74 18.62
CA SER A 655 -6.63 -0.71 18.58
C SER A 655 -7.03 -1.16 17.19
N SER A 656 -6.48 -2.30 16.79
CA SER A 656 -7.00 -3.10 15.69
C SER A 656 -6.97 -4.56 16.12
N ASN A 657 -8.06 -5.29 15.94
CA ASN A 657 -8.21 -6.70 16.35
C ASN A 657 -7.86 -6.92 17.84
N LYS A 658 -8.33 -6.02 18.71
CA LYS A 658 -8.09 -6.01 20.17
C LYS A 658 -6.62 -5.91 20.56
N LYS A 659 -5.75 -5.44 19.66
CA LYS A 659 -4.32 -5.20 19.91
C LYS A 659 -4.01 -3.72 19.77
N LEU A 660 -3.29 -3.17 20.75
CA LEU A 660 -2.77 -1.81 20.69
C LEU A 660 -1.65 -1.71 19.66
N LEU A 661 -1.78 -0.76 18.75
CA LEU A 661 -0.82 -0.38 17.73
C LEU A 661 -0.37 1.07 17.93
N TYR A 662 0.86 1.35 17.53
CA TYR A 662 1.52 2.64 17.68
C TYR A 662 2.03 3.06 16.30
N SER A 663 1.47 4.13 15.76
CA SER A 663 1.87 4.68 14.47
C SER A 663 2.40 6.09 14.68
N ASN A 664 3.65 6.33 14.26
CA ASN A 664 4.23 7.67 14.31
C ASN A 664 3.44 8.61 13.40
N VAL A 665 3.36 9.88 13.76
CA VAL A 665 2.82 10.95 12.93
C VAL A 665 3.98 11.65 12.24
N ASN A 666 3.81 11.99 10.96
CA ASN A 666 4.84 12.60 10.13
C ASN A 666 5.06 14.09 10.45
N LEU A 667 5.29 14.39 11.73
CA LEU A 667 5.59 15.71 12.27
C LEU A 667 6.83 15.61 13.16
N LYS A 668 7.68 16.63 13.14
CA LYS A 668 8.94 16.67 13.91
C LYS A 668 8.72 16.61 15.41
N GLU A 669 7.92 17.53 15.92
CA GLU A 669 7.63 17.66 17.34
C GLU A 669 6.24 18.24 17.49
N VAL A 670 5.48 17.69 18.43
CA VAL A 670 4.18 18.22 18.82
C VAL A 670 4.22 18.46 20.32
N GLY A 671 4.12 19.72 20.73
CA GLY A 671 4.06 20.07 22.13
C GLY A 671 2.70 19.76 22.73
N HIS A 672 1.63 20.19 22.05
CA HIS A 672 0.26 19.99 22.47
C HIS A 672 -0.65 19.70 21.28
N MET A 673 -1.71 18.94 21.52
CA MET A 673 -2.74 18.63 20.54
C MET A 673 -4.11 18.62 21.21
N CYS A 674 -5.15 19.07 20.50
CA CYS A 674 -6.53 18.84 20.90
C CYS A 674 -7.42 18.56 19.67
N PRO A 675 -8.50 17.77 19.83
CA PRO A 675 -9.56 17.69 18.82
C PRO A 675 -10.18 19.07 18.60
N PHE A 676 -10.47 19.44 17.35
CA PHE A 676 -11.13 20.69 17.02
C PHE A 676 -12.08 20.48 15.84
N ASN A 677 -13.32 20.11 16.15
CA ASN A 677 -14.36 19.82 15.17
C ASN A 677 -15.25 21.05 14.99
N SER A 678 -14.86 21.98 14.12
CA SER A 678 -15.64 23.18 13.84
C SER A 678 -16.44 23.02 12.54
N ALA A 679 -17.41 23.92 12.29
CA ALA A 679 -18.18 23.88 11.04
C ALA A 679 -17.30 24.10 9.79
N ALA A 680 -16.26 24.94 9.91
CA ALA A 680 -15.29 25.21 8.85
C ALA A 680 -14.25 24.09 8.71
N PHE A 681 -13.89 23.45 9.83
CA PHE A 681 -12.91 22.38 9.90
C PHE A 681 -13.54 21.13 10.56
N PRO A 682 -14.38 20.37 9.82
CA PRO A 682 -15.00 19.17 10.35
C PRO A 682 -13.96 18.05 10.54
N ASP A 683 -14.09 17.31 11.64
CA ASP A 683 -13.21 16.18 12.01
C ASP A 683 -11.70 16.53 12.06
N SER A 684 -11.37 17.79 12.37
CA SER A 684 -9.99 18.29 12.41
C SER A 684 -9.36 18.26 13.81
N LEU A 685 -8.03 18.41 13.82
CA LEU A 685 -7.19 18.50 15.01
C LEU A 685 -6.46 19.83 15.01
N ALA A 686 -6.33 20.45 16.18
CA ALA A 686 -5.42 21.57 16.40
C ALA A 686 -4.11 21.06 17.02
N ILE A 687 -2.98 21.41 16.41
CA ILE A 687 -1.65 20.91 16.74
C ILE A 687 -0.70 22.08 16.95
N ALA A 688 -0.11 22.18 18.15
CA ALA A 688 0.91 23.16 18.45
C ALA A 688 2.30 22.56 18.25
N LYS A 689 3.07 23.19 17.36
CA LYS A 689 4.46 22.87 17.06
C LYS A 689 5.35 24.02 17.55
N GLU A 690 6.65 23.93 17.31
CA GLU A 690 7.58 25.00 17.69
C GLU A 690 7.34 26.26 16.84
N GLY A 691 6.61 27.22 17.40
CA GLY A 691 6.36 28.54 16.80
C GLY A 691 5.19 28.62 15.82
N GLU A 692 4.43 27.55 15.68
CA GLU A 692 3.22 27.52 14.85
C GLU A 692 2.10 26.70 15.50
N LEU A 693 0.87 27.13 15.25
CA LEU A 693 -0.38 26.43 15.51
C LEU A 693 -0.96 26.00 14.17
N THR A 694 -1.09 24.70 13.94
CA THR A 694 -1.65 24.13 12.71
C THR A 694 -3.00 23.47 12.98
N ILE A 695 -3.97 23.67 12.09
CA ILE A 695 -5.25 22.97 12.09
C ILE A 695 -5.29 22.07 10.85
N GLY A 696 -5.65 20.80 11.03
CA GLY A 696 -5.71 19.86 9.92
C GLY A 696 -6.40 18.55 10.27
N THR A 697 -6.80 17.83 9.24
CA THR A 697 -7.35 16.48 9.40
C THR A 697 -6.23 15.46 9.49
N ILE A 698 -6.46 14.40 10.25
CA ILE A 698 -5.58 13.25 10.25
C ILE A 698 -5.94 12.31 9.11
N ASP A 699 -4.93 11.78 8.42
CA ASP A 699 -5.15 10.73 7.42
C ASP A 699 -5.65 9.44 8.08
N ASP A 700 -6.05 8.48 7.24
CA ASP A 700 -6.34 7.14 7.70
C ASP A 700 -5.18 6.58 8.53
N ILE A 701 -5.54 6.07 9.71
CA ILE A 701 -4.60 5.54 10.69
C ILE A 701 -4.06 4.22 10.15
N GLN A 702 -3.03 4.33 9.33
CA GLN A 702 -2.32 3.24 8.66
C GLN A 702 -0.84 3.26 9.06
N LYS A 703 -0.12 2.19 8.74
CA LYS A 703 1.33 2.11 8.98
C LYS A 703 2.12 2.97 7.98
N LEU A 704 1.69 3.05 6.72
CA LEU A 704 2.38 3.80 5.68
C LEU A 704 1.46 4.89 5.13
N HIS A 705 1.95 6.12 5.08
CA HIS A 705 1.31 7.23 4.40
C HIS A 705 1.83 7.33 2.97
N ILE A 706 0.92 7.43 2.01
CA ILE A 706 1.23 7.51 0.59
C ILE A 706 0.69 8.82 0.01
N ARG A 707 1.60 9.73 -0.33
CA ARG A 707 1.26 10.95 -1.05
C ARG A 707 1.36 10.73 -2.55
N THR A 708 0.32 11.15 -3.28
CA THR A 708 0.22 10.98 -4.74
C THR A 708 0.43 12.29 -5.46
N ILE A 709 1.33 12.30 -6.45
CA ILE A 709 1.62 13.44 -7.31
C ILE A 709 1.30 13.02 -8.75
N PRO A 710 0.11 13.36 -9.29
CA PRO A 710 -0.27 12.97 -10.64
C PRO A 710 0.59 13.72 -11.66
N LEU A 711 1.17 12.99 -12.63
CA LEU A 711 1.94 13.59 -13.72
C LEU A 711 1.10 13.73 -15.01
N GLY A 712 0.13 12.84 -15.21
CA GLY A 712 -0.62 12.76 -16.48
C GLY A 712 0.18 12.15 -17.62
N GLU A 713 1.30 11.49 -17.31
CA GLU A 713 2.30 10.96 -18.24
C GLU A 713 3.14 9.89 -17.56
N HIS A 714 3.81 9.04 -18.36
CA HIS A 714 4.53 7.87 -17.85
C HIS A 714 5.97 8.22 -17.43
N ALA A 715 6.25 8.18 -16.13
CA ALA A 715 7.60 8.32 -15.59
C ALA A 715 8.33 6.96 -15.55
N ARG A 716 9.54 6.87 -16.12
CA ARG A 716 10.27 5.60 -16.29
C ARG A 716 11.50 5.45 -15.39
N ARG A 717 12.17 6.56 -15.08
CA ARG A 717 13.43 6.59 -14.31
C ARG A 717 13.45 7.81 -13.41
N ILE A 718 14.02 7.67 -12.23
CA ILE A 718 14.14 8.74 -11.23
C ILE A 718 15.52 8.73 -10.57
N CYS A 719 16.05 9.93 -10.31
CA CYS A 719 17.22 10.09 -9.48
C CYS A 719 17.14 11.39 -8.66
N HIS A 720 17.51 11.29 -7.38
CA HIS A 720 17.65 12.43 -6.48
C HIS A 720 19.08 12.99 -6.52
N GLN A 721 19.20 14.31 -6.42
CA GLN A 721 20.48 14.99 -6.21
C GLN A 721 20.37 15.93 -5.02
N GLU A 722 20.93 15.51 -3.90
CA GLU A 722 20.85 16.24 -2.63
C GLU A 722 21.48 17.64 -2.70
N GLN A 723 22.56 17.81 -3.47
CA GLN A 723 23.30 19.08 -3.56
C GLN A 723 22.47 20.18 -4.21
N SER A 724 21.67 19.84 -5.22
CA SER A 724 20.77 20.79 -5.90
C SER A 724 19.36 20.80 -5.33
N ARG A 725 19.03 19.88 -4.41
CA ARG A 725 17.68 19.67 -3.86
C ARG A 725 16.63 19.41 -4.94
N THR A 726 16.99 18.58 -5.92
CA THR A 726 16.10 18.26 -7.04
C THR A 726 15.99 16.76 -7.30
N PHE A 727 14.91 16.39 -7.98
CA PHE A 727 14.78 15.12 -8.68
C PHE A 727 14.85 15.34 -10.19
N ALA A 728 15.49 14.42 -10.89
CA ALA A 728 15.39 14.32 -12.34
C ALA A 728 14.64 13.04 -12.71
N ILE A 729 13.68 13.15 -13.63
CA ILE A 729 12.89 12.01 -14.11
C ILE A 729 12.85 11.94 -15.63
N CYS A 730 12.96 10.72 -16.19
CA CYS A 730 12.74 10.47 -17.62
C CYS A 730 11.28 10.10 -17.84
N CYS A 731 10.59 10.84 -18.71
CA CYS A 731 9.15 10.71 -18.95
C CYS A 731 8.83 10.40 -20.42
N LEU A 732 7.64 9.83 -20.63
CA LEU A 732 7.02 9.58 -21.92
C LEU A 732 5.58 10.12 -21.89
N LYS A 733 5.18 10.84 -22.94
CA LYS A 733 3.81 11.30 -23.14
C LYS A 733 3.35 11.02 -24.57
N ASN A 734 2.17 10.39 -24.71
CA ASN A 734 1.56 10.14 -26.01
C ASN A 734 0.83 11.42 -26.48
N GLN A 735 1.03 11.82 -27.74
CA GLN A 735 0.24 12.87 -28.36
C GLN A 735 -1.09 12.32 -28.90
N SER A 736 -2.17 13.05 -28.67
CA SER A 736 -3.52 12.73 -29.12
C SER A 736 -3.79 13.08 -30.61
N SER A 737 -2.75 13.10 -31.45
CA SER A 737 -2.86 13.34 -32.90
C SER A 737 -3.23 12.05 -33.65
N ALA A 738 -3.71 12.18 -34.90
CA ALA A 738 -4.07 11.03 -35.74
C ALA A 738 -2.91 10.05 -36.01
N ASP A 739 -1.67 10.54 -35.92
CA ASP A 739 -0.47 9.72 -35.75
C ASP A 739 -0.10 9.77 -34.26
N GLU A 740 -0.25 8.67 -33.53
CA GLU A 740 0.16 8.55 -32.12
C GLU A 740 1.68 8.70 -32.00
N SER A 741 2.16 9.93 -31.88
CA SER A 741 3.59 10.20 -31.70
C SER A 741 3.95 10.25 -30.20
N GLU A 742 4.95 9.45 -29.84
CA GLU A 742 5.52 9.43 -28.50
C GLU A 742 6.51 10.58 -28.32
N MET A 743 6.34 11.40 -27.29
CA MET A 743 7.31 12.41 -26.88
C MET A 743 8.04 11.99 -25.61
N HIS A 744 9.36 12.06 -25.65
CA HIS A 744 10.22 11.79 -24.50
C HIS A 744 10.95 13.05 -24.05
N PHE A 745 11.13 13.18 -22.75
CA PHE A 745 11.80 14.33 -22.15
C PHE A 745 12.28 14.01 -20.72
N ILE A 746 13.15 14.86 -20.21
CA ILE A 746 13.65 14.82 -18.84
C ILE A 746 13.02 15.98 -18.08
N ARG A 747 12.38 15.73 -16.93
CA ARG A 747 11.91 16.79 -16.03
C ARG A 747 12.83 16.94 -14.85
N LEU A 748 13.04 18.18 -14.43
CA LEU A 748 13.63 18.54 -13.16
C LEU A 748 12.52 18.97 -12.22
N LEU A 749 12.46 18.36 -11.04
CA LEU A 749 11.47 18.62 -10.01
C LEU A 749 12.16 19.12 -8.74
N ASP A 750 11.48 19.96 -7.99
CA ASP A 750 11.90 20.34 -6.63
C ASP A 750 11.73 19.15 -5.68
N ASP A 751 12.68 18.91 -4.77
CA ASP A 751 12.64 17.71 -3.94
C ASP A 751 11.68 17.77 -2.74
N GLN A 752 11.14 18.95 -2.40
CA GLN A 752 10.17 19.12 -1.32
C GLN A 752 8.73 19.18 -1.84
N THR A 753 8.50 20.04 -2.83
CA THR A 753 7.18 20.28 -3.41
C THR A 753 6.82 19.28 -4.50
N LEU A 754 7.82 18.67 -5.15
CA LEU A 754 7.70 17.83 -6.35
C LEU A 754 7.09 18.55 -7.55
N GLU A 755 7.08 19.88 -7.53
CA GLU A 755 6.66 20.70 -8.66
C GLU A 755 7.73 20.70 -9.76
N CYS A 756 7.27 20.81 -11.01
CA CYS A 756 8.15 20.81 -12.18
C CYS A 756 8.86 22.17 -12.32
N ILE A 757 10.19 22.15 -12.21
CA ILE A 757 11.05 23.34 -12.36
C ILE A 757 11.40 23.57 -13.84
N SER A 758 11.87 22.52 -14.53
CA SER A 758 12.27 22.62 -15.94
C SER A 758 12.06 21.30 -16.70
N THR A 759 12.07 21.38 -18.03
CA THR A 759 11.89 20.23 -18.92
C THR A 759 12.88 20.31 -20.08
N TYR A 760 13.59 19.22 -20.35
CA TYR A 760 14.51 19.06 -21.46
C TYR A 760 13.95 18.05 -22.46
N PRO A 761 13.57 18.45 -23.68
CA PRO A 761 13.05 17.54 -24.71
C PRO A 761 14.16 16.65 -25.28
N LEU A 762 13.87 15.36 -25.51
CA LEU A 762 14.73 14.45 -26.25
C LEU A 762 14.38 14.48 -27.75
N ASP A 763 15.26 13.94 -28.58
CA ASP A 763 15.02 13.86 -30.02
C ASP A 763 13.84 12.93 -30.35
N THR A 764 13.30 13.03 -31.58
CA THR A 764 12.28 12.10 -32.07
C THR A 764 12.81 10.67 -32.04
N PHE A 765 11.99 9.74 -31.54
CA PHE A 765 12.37 8.34 -31.29
C PHE A 765 13.49 8.13 -30.27
N GLU A 766 13.90 9.14 -29.49
CA GLU A 766 14.93 9.00 -28.45
C GLU A 766 14.31 8.75 -27.06
N TYR A 767 14.68 7.63 -26.42
CA TYR A 767 14.11 7.16 -25.17
C TYR A 767 15.13 7.29 -24.04
N GLY A 768 14.74 7.92 -22.92
CA GLY A 768 15.51 7.90 -21.68
C GLY A 768 15.49 6.52 -21.02
N CYS A 769 16.61 5.80 -21.06
CA CYS A 769 16.73 4.41 -20.61
C CYS A 769 17.28 4.28 -19.19
N SER A 770 18.20 5.16 -18.81
CA SER A 770 18.86 5.18 -17.49
C SER A 770 19.17 6.60 -17.04
N ILE A 771 19.22 6.82 -15.72
CA ILE A 771 19.57 8.10 -15.12
C ILE A 771 20.37 7.88 -13.84
N LEU A 772 21.33 8.77 -13.58
CA LEU A 772 22.24 8.71 -12.43
C LEU A 772 22.66 10.12 -12.03
N SER A 773 22.75 10.37 -10.72
CA SER A 773 23.46 11.53 -10.16
C SER A 773 24.84 11.07 -9.70
N CYS A 774 25.91 11.73 -10.17
CA CYS A 774 27.28 11.38 -9.80
C CYS A 774 28.25 12.56 -9.87
N SER A 775 29.38 12.42 -9.17
CA SER A 775 30.54 13.29 -9.29
C SER A 775 31.72 12.53 -9.91
N PHE A 776 32.70 13.27 -10.43
CA PHE A 776 33.91 12.74 -11.07
C PHE A 776 35.15 13.10 -10.25
N SER A 777 36.22 12.30 -10.32
CA SER A 777 37.40 12.43 -9.44
C SER A 777 38.05 13.82 -9.47
N ASP A 778 38.10 14.45 -10.65
CA ASP A 778 38.78 15.73 -10.90
C ASP A 778 37.78 16.89 -11.01
N ASP A 779 36.58 16.73 -10.47
CA ASP A 779 35.51 17.72 -10.55
C ASP A 779 34.72 17.84 -9.24
N THR A 780 34.51 19.07 -8.80
CA THR A 780 33.72 19.35 -7.59
C THR A 780 32.21 19.42 -7.88
N ASN A 781 31.85 19.58 -9.15
CA ASN A 781 30.46 19.61 -9.57
C ASN A 781 29.82 18.21 -9.51
N VAL A 782 28.50 18.20 -9.32
CA VAL A 782 27.67 17.00 -9.38
C VAL A 782 26.78 17.09 -10.60
N TYR A 783 26.67 16.00 -11.34
CA TYR A 783 25.99 15.96 -12.64
C TYR A 783 24.85 14.95 -12.63
N TYR A 784 23.83 15.23 -13.44
CA TYR A 784 22.88 14.22 -13.90
C TYR A 784 23.37 13.62 -15.22
N CYS A 785 23.61 12.31 -15.22
CA CYS A 785 23.93 11.55 -16.42
C CYS A 785 22.70 10.78 -16.88
N VAL A 786 22.30 10.93 -18.15
CA VAL A 786 21.16 10.24 -18.76
C VAL A 786 21.64 9.40 -19.94
N GLY A 787 21.30 8.12 -19.93
CA GLY A 787 21.55 7.20 -21.03
C GLY A 787 20.31 7.05 -21.90
N THR A 788 20.45 7.21 -23.22
CA THR A 788 19.36 7.19 -24.19
C THR A 788 19.51 6.07 -25.22
N ALA A 789 18.42 5.81 -25.96
CA ALA A 789 18.40 4.92 -27.12
C ALA A 789 17.48 5.49 -28.19
N TYR A 790 17.87 5.41 -29.46
CA TYR A 790 16.97 5.72 -30.59
C TYR A 790 16.22 4.45 -30.99
N VAL A 791 14.92 4.40 -30.74
CA VAL A 791 14.06 3.24 -30.99
C VAL A 791 13.29 3.47 -32.28
N LEU A 792 13.82 2.94 -33.39
CA LEU A 792 13.20 3.07 -34.70
C LEU A 792 12.26 1.88 -34.95
N PRO A 793 11.04 2.10 -35.50
CA PRO A 793 10.09 1.01 -35.76
C PRO A 793 10.63 -0.10 -36.69
N GLU A 794 11.59 0.25 -37.54
CA GLU A 794 12.23 -0.67 -38.51
C GLU A 794 13.25 -1.63 -37.85
N GLU A 795 13.71 -1.33 -36.62
CA GLU A 795 14.81 -2.02 -35.96
C GLU A 795 14.31 -2.90 -34.79
N ASN A 796 14.76 -4.15 -34.75
CA ASN A 796 14.46 -5.06 -33.62
C ASN A 796 15.28 -4.73 -32.35
N GLU A 797 16.42 -4.08 -32.50
CA GLU A 797 17.31 -3.69 -31.41
C GLU A 797 17.90 -2.30 -31.73
N PRO A 798 17.89 -1.34 -30.79
CA PRO A 798 18.45 -0.02 -31.03
C PRO A 798 19.93 -0.07 -31.40
N THR A 799 20.27 0.45 -32.57
CA THR A 799 21.67 0.52 -33.05
C THR A 799 22.38 1.82 -32.65
N LYS A 800 21.62 2.83 -32.22
CA LYS A 800 22.11 4.16 -31.83
C LYS A 800 21.57 4.57 -30.45
N GLY A 801 22.39 5.27 -29.68
CA GLY A 801 22.01 5.92 -28.42
C GLY A 801 23.01 7.03 -28.06
N ARG A 802 22.81 7.70 -26.92
CA ARG A 802 23.76 8.69 -26.39
C ARG A 802 23.81 8.67 -24.86
N ILE A 803 24.88 9.23 -24.31
CA ILE A 803 25.00 9.61 -22.90
C ILE A 803 25.01 11.14 -22.85
N LEU A 804 24.07 11.71 -22.10
CA LEU A 804 23.91 13.15 -21.86
C LEU A 804 24.34 13.48 -20.44
N VAL A 805 25.17 14.50 -20.25
CA VAL A 805 25.65 14.95 -18.93
C VAL A 805 25.16 16.36 -18.68
N PHE A 806 24.34 16.53 -17.65
CA PHE A 806 23.71 17.80 -17.27
C PHE A 806 24.24 18.31 -15.94
N ILE A 807 24.35 19.63 -15.83
CA ILE A 807 24.47 20.34 -14.55
C ILE A 807 23.16 21.08 -14.27
N VAL A 808 22.81 21.22 -12.99
CA VAL A 808 21.68 22.06 -12.57
C VAL A 808 22.20 23.45 -12.28
N GLU A 809 21.86 24.41 -13.12
CA GLU A 809 22.20 25.83 -12.97
C GLU A 809 20.95 26.67 -13.17
N ASP A 810 20.72 27.64 -12.27
CA ASP A 810 19.54 28.52 -12.28
C ASP A 810 18.19 27.78 -12.41
N GLY A 811 18.08 26.61 -11.76
CA GLY A 811 16.88 25.77 -11.79
C GLY A 811 16.63 25.07 -13.14
N LYS A 812 17.64 24.99 -14.02
CA LYS A 812 17.52 24.34 -15.33
C LYS A 812 18.59 23.28 -15.54
N LEU A 813 18.23 22.25 -16.31
CA LEU A 813 19.17 21.27 -16.82
C LEU A 813 19.96 21.88 -17.97
N GLN A 814 21.24 22.18 -17.74
CA GLN A 814 22.17 22.61 -18.79
C GLN A 814 23.01 21.43 -19.26
N LEU A 815 22.98 21.15 -20.57
CA LEU A 815 23.78 20.07 -21.17
C LEU A 815 25.25 20.50 -21.27
N ILE A 816 26.12 19.77 -20.57
CA ILE A 816 27.57 20.05 -20.51
C ILE A 816 28.36 19.17 -21.48
N ALA A 817 27.96 17.90 -21.62
CA ALA A 817 28.60 16.97 -22.55
C ALA A 817 27.60 15.97 -23.12
N GLU A 818 27.84 15.56 -24.36
CA GLU A 818 27.14 14.44 -24.99
C GLU A 818 28.13 13.43 -25.58
N LYS A 819 27.75 12.16 -25.60
CA LYS A 819 28.55 11.09 -26.20
C LYS A 819 27.67 10.11 -26.94
N GLU A 820 27.87 9.98 -28.24
CA GLU A 820 27.19 8.95 -29.02
C GLU A 820 27.66 7.53 -28.67
N THR A 821 26.69 6.62 -28.62
CA THR A 821 26.88 5.19 -28.36
C THR A 821 26.29 4.37 -29.51
N LYS A 822 26.90 3.21 -29.77
CA LYS A 822 26.44 2.24 -30.77
C LYS A 822 25.48 1.23 -30.13
N GLY A 823 24.35 1.73 -29.66
CA GLY A 823 23.32 0.95 -28.98
C GLY A 823 22.67 1.70 -27.83
N ALA A 824 21.66 1.07 -27.24
CA ALA A 824 20.90 1.57 -26.09
C ALA A 824 21.73 1.54 -24.80
N VAL A 825 21.68 2.64 -24.04
CA VAL A 825 22.34 2.74 -22.72
C VAL A 825 21.39 2.30 -21.61
N TYR A 826 21.32 0.99 -21.36
CA TYR A 826 20.36 0.38 -20.42
C TYR A 826 20.62 0.72 -18.94
N SER A 827 21.87 0.92 -18.55
CA SER A 827 22.25 1.20 -17.16
C SER A 827 23.47 2.12 -17.07
N LEU A 828 23.47 3.01 -16.07
CA LEU A 828 24.57 3.90 -15.71
C LEU A 828 24.88 3.74 -14.22
N ASN A 829 26.17 3.66 -13.88
CA ASN A 829 26.64 3.58 -12.49
C ASN A 829 27.85 4.48 -12.27
N ALA A 830 27.90 5.13 -11.10
CA ALA A 830 29.10 5.78 -10.63
C ALA A 830 30.11 4.70 -10.23
N PHE A 831 31.36 4.83 -10.69
CA PHE A 831 32.38 3.81 -10.47
C PHE A 831 33.74 4.45 -10.25
N ASN A 832 34.20 4.51 -9.00
CA ASN A 832 35.52 5.03 -8.63
C ASN A 832 35.84 6.41 -9.26
N GLY A 833 34.87 7.33 -9.23
CA GLY A 833 34.96 8.68 -9.80
C GLY A 833 34.94 8.74 -11.35
N LYS A 834 34.54 7.63 -11.99
CA LYS A 834 34.30 7.47 -13.42
C LYS A 834 32.84 7.08 -13.68
N LEU A 835 32.45 7.03 -14.95
CA LEU A 835 31.10 6.61 -15.36
C LEU A 835 31.14 5.23 -16.03
N LEU A 836 30.44 4.27 -15.46
CA LEU A 836 30.26 2.94 -16.03
C LEU A 836 28.90 2.87 -16.74
N ALA A 837 28.89 2.42 -17.99
CA ALA A 837 27.68 2.31 -18.80
C ALA A 837 27.50 0.90 -19.37
N ALA A 838 26.28 0.39 -19.35
CA ALA A 838 25.87 -0.83 -20.04
C ALA A 838 25.21 -0.48 -21.37
N ILE A 839 25.81 -0.88 -22.49
CA ILE A 839 25.41 -0.52 -23.85
C ILE A 839 25.23 -1.80 -24.66
N ASN A 840 23.99 -2.20 -24.92
CA ASN A 840 23.61 -3.50 -25.50
C ASN A 840 24.43 -4.66 -24.87
N GLN A 841 25.29 -5.33 -25.64
CA GLN A 841 26.11 -6.44 -25.15
C GLN A 841 27.42 -6.05 -24.44
N LYS A 842 27.67 -4.75 -24.22
CA LYS A 842 28.96 -4.23 -23.72
C LYS A 842 28.82 -3.52 -22.39
N ILE A 843 29.83 -3.67 -21.55
CA ILE A 843 30.08 -2.79 -20.40
C ILE A 843 31.22 -1.86 -20.78
N GLN A 844 31.04 -0.55 -20.66
CA GLN A 844 32.05 0.45 -21.00
C GLN A 844 32.30 1.40 -19.84
N LEU A 845 33.58 1.67 -19.57
CA LEU A 845 34.02 2.62 -18.57
C LEU A 845 34.49 3.91 -19.25
N TYR A 846 34.02 5.04 -18.76
CA TYR A 846 34.31 6.37 -19.27
C TYR A 846 34.99 7.23 -18.22
N LYS A 847 36.05 7.96 -18.63
CA LYS A 847 36.68 9.02 -17.85
C LYS A 847 36.09 10.37 -18.21
N TRP A 848 36.00 11.24 -17.22
CA TRP A 848 35.68 12.65 -17.39
C TRP A 848 36.97 13.43 -17.64
N MET A 849 37.10 14.05 -18.81
CA MET A 849 38.32 14.72 -19.26
C MET A 849 38.04 16.20 -19.54
N LEU A 850 38.94 17.07 -19.09
CA LEU A 850 38.95 18.49 -19.46
C LEU A 850 39.79 18.66 -20.72
N ARG A 851 39.21 19.21 -21.78
CA ARG A 851 39.91 19.54 -23.03
C ARG A 851 40.72 20.83 -22.88
N GLU A 852 41.68 21.02 -23.78
CA GLU A 852 42.52 22.22 -23.83
C GLU A 852 41.72 23.52 -24.09
N ASP A 853 40.54 23.42 -24.70
CA ASP A 853 39.62 24.53 -24.94
C ASP A 853 38.76 24.90 -23.71
N GLY A 854 38.94 24.21 -22.59
CA GLY A 854 38.18 24.40 -21.35
C GLY A 854 36.82 23.68 -21.31
N SER A 855 36.40 23.03 -22.40
CA SER A 855 35.22 22.18 -22.42
C SER A 855 35.49 20.81 -21.79
N ARG A 856 34.44 20.13 -21.31
CA ARG A 856 34.54 18.81 -20.69
C ARG A 856 33.94 17.75 -21.61
N GLU A 857 34.54 16.57 -21.62
CA GLU A 857 34.02 15.42 -22.38
C GLU A 857 34.15 14.10 -21.61
N ILE A 858 33.32 13.12 -21.97
CA ILE A 858 33.49 11.73 -21.55
C ILE A 858 34.27 10.93 -22.62
N GLN A 859 35.41 10.37 -22.21
CA GLN A 859 36.29 9.56 -23.04
C GLN A 859 36.24 8.09 -22.61
N THR A 860 36.14 7.17 -23.58
CA THR A 860 36.18 5.73 -23.31
C THR A 860 37.56 5.31 -22.82
N GLU A 861 37.61 4.60 -21.70
CA GLU A 861 38.84 4.03 -21.14
C GLU A 861 38.99 2.56 -21.52
N CYS A 862 38.02 1.73 -21.15
CA CYS A 862 38.03 0.30 -21.41
C CYS A 862 36.62 -0.26 -21.43
N GLY A 863 36.49 -1.54 -21.76
CA GLY A 863 35.20 -2.21 -21.75
C GLY A 863 35.32 -3.72 -21.78
N HIS A 864 34.19 -4.37 -21.50
CA HIS A 864 34.00 -5.80 -21.52
C HIS A 864 32.85 -6.15 -22.49
N HIS A 865 32.94 -7.32 -23.12
CA HIS A 865 31.97 -7.84 -24.08
C HIS A 865 31.73 -9.34 -23.80
N GLY A 866 30.60 -9.89 -24.27
CA GLY A 866 30.26 -11.31 -24.08
C GLY A 866 28.87 -11.55 -23.48
N HIS A 867 28.19 -10.47 -23.09
CA HIS A 867 26.78 -10.46 -22.71
C HIS A 867 25.90 -10.64 -23.94
N ILE A 868 24.64 -11.02 -23.75
CA ILE A 868 23.61 -10.92 -24.79
C ILE A 868 23.06 -9.50 -24.77
N LEU A 869 22.49 -9.10 -23.63
CA LEU A 869 22.15 -7.72 -23.32
C LEU A 869 22.42 -7.47 -21.83
N ALA A 870 23.28 -6.50 -21.52
CA ALA A 870 23.58 -6.10 -20.17
C ALA A 870 22.53 -5.06 -19.70
N LEU A 871 21.46 -5.55 -19.07
CA LEU A 871 20.31 -4.72 -18.70
C LEU A 871 20.46 -4.08 -17.31
N TYR A 872 21.03 -4.82 -16.36
CA TYR A 872 21.16 -4.37 -14.97
C TYR A 872 22.62 -4.42 -14.56
N VAL A 873 23.11 -3.33 -13.98
CA VAL A 873 24.50 -3.25 -13.51
C VAL A 873 24.51 -2.61 -12.13
N LYS A 874 25.31 -3.18 -11.24
CA LYS A 874 25.59 -2.67 -9.89
C LYS A 874 27.07 -2.72 -9.62
N THR A 875 27.55 -1.81 -8.78
CA THR A 875 28.98 -1.65 -8.48
C THR A 875 29.21 -1.65 -6.97
N ARG A 876 30.33 -2.24 -6.53
CA ARG A 876 30.78 -2.21 -5.13
C ARG A 876 32.30 -2.32 -5.09
N GLY A 877 32.97 -1.26 -4.66
CA GLY A 877 34.43 -1.16 -4.79
C GLY A 877 34.84 -1.36 -6.25
N ASP A 878 35.70 -2.35 -6.51
CA ASP A 878 36.17 -2.68 -7.85
C ASP A 878 35.34 -3.76 -8.57
N PHE A 879 34.33 -4.31 -7.90
CA PHE A 879 33.44 -5.32 -8.47
C PHE A 879 32.29 -4.69 -9.24
N ILE A 880 31.97 -5.31 -10.37
CA ILE A 880 30.86 -4.94 -11.25
C ILE A 880 30.00 -6.19 -11.43
N VAL A 881 28.74 -6.11 -11.01
CA VAL A 881 27.77 -7.20 -11.16
C VAL A 881 26.83 -6.87 -12.30
N VAL A 882 26.75 -7.77 -13.27
CA VAL A 882 25.95 -7.62 -14.49
C VAL A 882 24.83 -8.65 -14.50
N GLY A 883 23.59 -8.19 -14.49
CA GLY A 883 22.41 -8.99 -14.82
C GLY A 883 22.13 -8.93 -16.31
N ASP A 884 22.29 -10.07 -16.98
CA ASP A 884 22.07 -10.23 -18.42
C ASP A 884 20.60 -10.58 -18.73
N LEU A 885 20.10 -10.26 -19.92
CA LEU A 885 18.74 -10.62 -20.35
C LEU A 885 18.42 -12.10 -20.15
N MET A 886 19.35 -13.02 -20.41
CA MET A 886 19.11 -14.48 -20.29
C MET A 886 20.29 -15.29 -19.73
N LYS A 887 21.47 -14.69 -19.52
CA LYS A 887 22.66 -15.34 -18.96
C LYS A 887 22.85 -15.12 -17.45
N SER A 888 21.75 -14.93 -16.70
CA SER A 888 21.81 -14.73 -15.25
C SER A 888 22.81 -13.63 -14.83
N ILE A 889 23.59 -13.86 -13.77
CA ILE A 889 24.54 -12.91 -13.17
C ILE A 889 25.98 -13.23 -13.62
N SER A 890 26.70 -12.20 -14.06
CA SER A 890 28.16 -12.21 -14.28
C SER A 890 28.85 -11.23 -13.32
N LEU A 891 29.95 -11.65 -12.72
CA LEU A 891 30.80 -10.84 -11.85
C LEU A 891 32.06 -10.44 -12.62
N LEU A 892 32.23 -9.14 -12.84
CA LEU A 892 33.42 -8.55 -13.42
C LEU A 892 34.23 -7.80 -12.34
N ILE A 893 35.52 -7.61 -12.60
CA ILE A 893 36.42 -6.83 -11.76
C ILE A 893 37.19 -5.83 -12.61
N TYR A 894 37.31 -4.60 -12.13
CA TYR A 894 38.19 -3.61 -12.74
C TYR A 894 39.59 -3.72 -12.14
N LYS A 895 40.58 -4.01 -12.99
CA LYS A 895 41.99 -4.03 -12.59
C LYS A 895 42.62 -2.69 -12.88
N HIS A 896 42.87 -1.90 -11.84
CA HIS A 896 43.47 -0.56 -11.95
C HIS A 896 44.83 -0.56 -12.67
N GLU A 897 45.68 -1.55 -12.39
CA GLU A 897 47.04 -1.64 -12.97
C GLU A 897 47.02 -1.91 -14.49
N GLU A 898 46.05 -2.70 -14.95
CA GLU A 898 45.92 -3.10 -16.35
C GLU A 898 44.99 -2.14 -17.12
N GLY A 899 44.22 -1.30 -16.41
CA GLY A 899 43.19 -0.46 -17.02
C GLY A 899 42.09 -1.26 -17.71
N ALA A 900 41.86 -2.50 -17.30
CA ALA A 900 40.97 -3.45 -17.98
C ALA A 900 39.86 -3.97 -17.06
N ILE A 901 38.74 -4.37 -17.66
CA ILE A 901 37.64 -5.07 -16.99
C ILE A 901 37.71 -6.55 -17.38
N GLU A 902 37.80 -7.43 -16.39
CA GLU A 902 37.85 -8.87 -16.60
C GLU A 902 36.66 -9.59 -15.95
N GLU A 903 36.20 -10.66 -16.57
CA GLU A 903 35.20 -11.54 -15.97
C GLU A 903 35.85 -12.45 -14.93
N ARG A 904 35.38 -12.35 -13.69
CA ARG A 904 35.91 -13.10 -12.56
C ARG A 904 35.17 -14.40 -12.31
N ALA A 905 33.83 -14.36 -12.43
CA ALA A 905 32.95 -15.51 -12.25
C ALA A 905 31.59 -15.28 -12.94
N ARG A 906 30.87 -16.36 -13.26
CA ARG A 906 29.51 -16.30 -13.81
C ARG A 906 28.61 -17.40 -13.26
N ASP A 907 27.32 -17.11 -13.15
CA ASP A 907 26.27 -18.13 -13.00
C ASP A 907 25.87 -18.69 -14.37
N TYR A 908 26.02 -20.01 -14.56
CA TYR A 908 25.74 -20.68 -15.83
C TYR A 908 24.27 -21.08 -16.00
N ASN A 909 23.42 -20.83 -15.00
CA ASN A 909 21.98 -20.99 -15.15
C ASN A 909 21.42 -19.96 -16.15
N ALA A 910 20.39 -20.37 -16.89
CA ALA A 910 19.70 -19.50 -17.82
C ALA A 910 18.50 -18.86 -17.13
N ASN A 911 18.76 -17.78 -16.38
CA ASN A 911 17.73 -16.98 -15.73
C ASN A 911 17.53 -15.68 -16.51
N TRP A 912 16.27 -15.31 -16.73
CA TRP A 912 15.92 -14.09 -17.44
C TRP A 912 15.75 -12.95 -16.46
N MET A 913 16.80 -12.13 -16.32
CA MET A 913 16.90 -11.18 -15.22
C MET A 913 15.86 -10.07 -15.31
N SER A 914 15.32 -9.68 -14.15
CA SER A 914 14.46 -8.49 -13.99
C SER A 914 15.10 -7.42 -13.10
N ALA A 915 15.94 -7.81 -12.15
CA ALA A 915 16.71 -6.91 -11.30
C ALA A 915 17.91 -7.64 -10.67
N VAL A 916 18.94 -6.87 -10.27
CA VAL A 916 20.13 -7.38 -9.57
C VAL A 916 20.54 -6.41 -8.47
N GLU A 917 21.06 -6.94 -7.36
CA GLU A 917 21.64 -6.14 -6.26
C GLU A 917 22.81 -6.85 -5.59
N ILE A 918 23.69 -6.08 -4.98
CA ILE A 918 24.83 -6.59 -4.21
C ILE A 918 24.46 -6.55 -2.73
N LEU A 919 24.44 -7.71 -2.06
CA LEU A 919 24.17 -7.80 -0.62
C LEU A 919 25.46 -7.50 0.16
N ASP A 920 26.53 -8.22 -0.16
CA ASP A 920 27.85 -8.10 0.45
C ASP A 920 28.96 -8.29 -0.60
N ASP A 921 30.22 -8.39 -0.17
CA ASP A 921 31.38 -8.50 -1.08
C ASP A 921 31.47 -9.86 -1.82
N ASP A 922 30.70 -10.86 -1.36
CA ASP A 922 30.73 -12.22 -1.87
C ASP A 922 29.38 -12.71 -2.39
N THR A 923 28.27 -12.06 -2.02
CA THR A 923 26.90 -12.53 -2.28
C THR A 923 26.08 -11.50 -3.04
N TYR A 924 25.43 -11.99 -4.09
CA TYR A 924 24.67 -11.20 -5.05
C TYR A 924 23.24 -11.73 -5.16
N LEU A 925 22.28 -10.81 -5.21
CA LEU A 925 20.85 -11.08 -5.29
C LEU A 925 20.37 -10.88 -6.73
N GLY A 926 19.59 -11.83 -7.23
CA GLY A 926 18.92 -11.76 -8.52
C GLY A 926 17.41 -11.96 -8.41
N ALA A 927 16.67 -11.27 -9.27
CA ALA A 927 15.27 -11.56 -9.56
C ALA A 927 15.11 -11.91 -11.05
N GLU A 928 14.19 -12.82 -11.36
CA GLU A 928 13.92 -13.26 -12.74
C GLU A 928 12.44 -13.19 -13.15
N ASN A 929 12.19 -13.30 -14.46
CA ASN A 929 10.86 -13.17 -15.07
C ASN A 929 9.81 -14.19 -14.60
N ASN A 930 10.22 -15.36 -14.10
CA ASN A 930 9.33 -16.35 -13.49
C ASN A 930 8.99 -16.04 -12.01
N PHE A 931 9.15 -14.78 -11.59
CA PHE A 931 8.80 -14.27 -10.25
C PHE A 931 9.60 -14.90 -9.10
N ASN A 932 10.82 -15.36 -9.39
CA ASN A 932 11.72 -15.95 -8.41
C ASN A 932 12.80 -14.96 -7.96
N LEU A 933 13.25 -15.13 -6.72
CA LEU A 933 14.47 -14.58 -6.16
C LEU A 933 15.50 -15.69 -6.02
N PHE A 934 16.76 -15.35 -6.22
CA PHE A 934 17.88 -16.25 -5.96
C PHE A 934 19.11 -15.47 -5.51
N THR A 935 19.98 -16.12 -4.74
CA THR A 935 21.26 -15.55 -4.32
C THR A 935 22.41 -16.44 -4.77
N VAL A 936 23.43 -15.81 -5.35
CA VAL A 936 24.65 -16.47 -5.79
C VAL A 936 25.86 -15.96 -5.02
N ARG A 937 26.83 -16.84 -4.79
CA ARG A 937 28.04 -16.56 -4.01
C ARG A 937 29.30 -16.76 -4.84
N LYS A 938 30.27 -15.87 -4.65
CA LYS A 938 31.63 -15.98 -5.18
C LYS A 938 32.39 -17.10 -4.47
N ASN A 939 32.84 -18.10 -5.21
CA ASN A 939 33.63 -19.20 -4.67
C ASN A 939 35.13 -18.87 -4.65
N SER A 940 35.56 -18.02 -3.72
CA SER A 940 36.98 -17.66 -3.56
C SER A 940 37.86 -18.83 -3.12
N GLU A 941 37.28 -19.81 -2.41
CA GLU A 941 37.99 -20.97 -1.84
C GLU A 941 38.12 -22.16 -2.81
N GLY A 942 37.61 -22.04 -4.05
CA GLY A 942 37.73 -23.07 -5.07
C GLY A 942 39.17 -23.53 -5.27
N ALA A 943 39.36 -24.84 -5.44
CA ALA A 943 40.68 -25.45 -5.59
C ALA A 943 41.25 -25.23 -7.00
N THR A 944 40.36 -25.08 -7.99
CA THR A 944 40.71 -24.82 -9.40
C THR A 944 40.21 -23.46 -9.87
N ASP A 945 40.85 -22.90 -10.90
CA ASP A 945 40.39 -21.64 -11.51
C ASP A 945 39.01 -21.77 -12.15
N GLU A 946 38.64 -22.97 -12.62
CA GLU A 946 37.29 -23.25 -13.13
C GLU A 946 36.23 -23.17 -12.02
N GLU A 947 36.50 -23.74 -10.85
CA GLU A 947 35.60 -23.63 -9.69
C GLU A 947 35.45 -22.19 -9.20
N ARG A 948 36.55 -21.42 -9.22
CA ARG A 948 36.54 -19.99 -8.87
C ARG A 948 35.84 -19.13 -9.92
N GLY A 949 35.71 -19.63 -11.16
CA GLY A 949 35.00 -18.98 -12.27
C GLY A 949 33.50 -19.22 -12.24
N ARG A 950 32.98 -20.05 -11.33
CA ARG A 950 31.54 -20.34 -11.18
C ARG A 950 30.97 -19.63 -9.96
N LEU A 951 29.86 -18.95 -10.15
CA LEU A 951 29.04 -18.47 -9.04
C LEU A 951 28.16 -19.61 -8.52
N GLU A 952 28.17 -19.84 -7.21
CA GLU A 952 27.41 -20.90 -6.58
C GLU A 952 26.03 -20.39 -6.18
N VAL A 953 24.96 -21.05 -6.63
CA VAL A 953 23.59 -20.74 -6.19
C VAL A 953 23.40 -21.24 -4.76
N ILE A 954 23.28 -20.32 -3.81
CA ILE A 954 23.14 -20.63 -2.39
C ILE A 954 21.71 -20.46 -1.88
N GLY A 955 20.87 -19.68 -2.54
CA GLY A 955 19.48 -19.44 -2.11
C GLY A 955 18.52 -19.30 -3.28
N GLU A 956 17.30 -19.81 -3.09
CA GLU A 956 16.26 -19.90 -4.11
C GLU A 956 14.88 -19.72 -3.45
N TYR A 957 14.02 -18.89 -4.03
CA TYR A 957 12.72 -18.56 -3.45
C TYR A 957 11.74 -18.06 -4.51
N HIS A 958 10.49 -18.53 -4.51
CA HIS A 958 9.45 -17.94 -5.34
C HIS A 958 8.72 -16.82 -4.60
N LEU A 959 8.92 -15.59 -5.09
CA LEU A 959 8.28 -14.41 -4.52
C LEU A 959 6.82 -14.30 -4.98
N GLY A 960 6.54 -14.65 -6.24
CA GLY A 960 5.22 -14.48 -6.85
C GLY A 960 4.95 -13.06 -7.37
N GLU A 961 5.95 -12.19 -7.33
CA GLU A 961 5.90 -10.80 -7.80
C GLU A 961 7.01 -10.54 -8.82
N PHE A 962 6.75 -9.67 -9.80
CA PHE A 962 7.75 -9.24 -10.77
C PHE A 962 8.51 -8.03 -10.23
N VAL A 963 9.76 -8.21 -9.84
CA VAL A 963 10.60 -7.15 -9.28
C VAL A 963 11.23 -6.32 -10.39
N ASN A 964 10.95 -5.02 -10.42
CA ASN A 964 11.55 -4.09 -11.39
C ASN A 964 12.89 -3.52 -10.89
N ARG A 965 13.01 -3.25 -9.58
CA ARG A 965 14.18 -2.58 -9.00
C ARG A 965 14.47 -3.01 -7.57
N PHE A 966 15.76 -3.02 -7.25
CA PHE A 966 16.32 -3.11 -5.91
C PHE A 966 17.06 -1.82 -5.56
N ARG A 967 16.93 -1.37 -4.31
CA ARG A 967 17.71 -0.28 -3.71
C ARG A 967 18.04 -0.60 -2.26
N HIS A 968 19.26 -0.28 -1.85
CA HIS A 968 19.62 -0.24 -0.44
C HIS A 968 18.83 0.87 0.27
N GLY A 969 18.35 0.60 1.47
CA GLY A 969 17.56 1.55 2.24
C GLY A 969 16.68 0.89 3.30
N SER A 970 16.01 1.71 4.10
CA SER A 970 15.06 1.30 5.13
C SER A 970 13.90 2.29 5.15
N LEU A 971 12.67 1.79 5.25
CA LEU A 971 11.47 2.60 5.48
C LEU A 971 11.31 3.00 6.96
N VAL A 972 11.98 2.25 7.85
CA VAL A 972 11.96 2.49 9.29
C VAL A 972 13.18 3.31 9.70
N MET A 973 12.96 4.20 10.66
CA MET A 973 14.02 4.94 11.32
C MET A 973 14.94 3.98 12.08
N ARG A 974 16.25 4.00 11.77
CA ARG A 974 17.23 3.14 12.45
C ARG A 974 17.62 3.77 13.78
N LEU A 975 17.25 3.13 14.89
CA LEU A 975 17.73 3.50 16.22
C LEU A 975 19.17 2.99 16.40
N PRO A 976 20.15 3.85 16.75
CA PRO A 976 21.56 3.45 16.91
C PRO A 976 21.79 2.33 17.92
N ASP A 977 20.96 2.24 18.95
CA ASP A 977 21.10 1.29 20.06
C ASP A 977 20.33 -0.05 19.85
N SER A 978 19.70 -0.25 18.69
CA SER A 978 18.93 -1.46 18.40
C SER A 978 19.75 -2.48 17.61
N GLU A 979 19.83 -3.72 18.09
CA GLU A 979 20.46 -4.85 17.35
C GLU A 979 19.83 -5.04 15.96
N VAL A 980 18.53 -4.76 15.84
CA VAL A 980 17.77 -4.83 14.57
C VAL A 980 18.20 -3.73 13.59
N GLY A 981 18.64 -2.58 14.09
CA GLY A 981 19.11 -1.45 13.27
C GLY A 981 20.43 -1.71 12.53
N GLN A 982 21.18 -2.75 12.93
CA GLN A 982 22.43 -3.15 12.28
C GLN A 982 22.22 -4.11 11.10
N ILE A 983 21.03 -4.67 10.96
CA ILE A 983 20.70 -5.61 9.88
C ILE A 983 20.63 -4.85 8.56
N GLN A 984 21.37 -5.31 7.55
CA GLN A 984 21.34 -4.72 6.22
C GLN A 984 20.04 -5.09 5.50
N THR A 985 19.43 -4.09 4.87
CA THR A 985 18.12 -4.19 4.21
C THR A 985 18.18 -3.68 2.78
N VAL A 986 17.52 -4.41 1.88
CA VAL A 986 17.30 -4.03 0.48
C VAL A 986 15.81 -3.92 0.25
N ILE A 987 15.36 -2.78 -0.27
CA ILE A 987 13.98 -2.53 -0.67
C ILE A 987 13.82 -2.95 -2.13
N PHE A 988 12.66 -3.50 -2.48
CA PHE A 988 12.27 -3.77 -3.86
C PHE A 988 10.86 -3.27 -4.17
N GLY A 989 10.66 -2.86 -5.43
CA GLY A 989 9.37 -2.45 -5.98
C GLY A 989 8.93 -3.37 -7.11
N THR A 990 7.63 -3.67 -7.16
CA THR A 990 7.05 -4.65 -8.10
C THR A 990 6.08 -4.05 -9.11
N VAL A 991 5.78 -4.79 -10.17
CA VAL A 991 4.77 -4.45 -11.18
C VAL A 991 3.36 -4.35 -10.59
N ASN A 992 3.05 -5.09 -9.52
CA ASN A 992 1.74 -5.03 -8.89
C ASN A 992 1.62 -3.92 -7.82
N GLY A 993 2.65 -3.08 -7.67
CA GLY A 993 2.65 -2.01 -6.68
C GLY A 993 3.05 -2.44 -5.27
N ALA A 994 3.56 -3.66 -5.10
CA ALA A 994 4.07 -4.10 -3.81
C ALA A 994 5.46 -3.49 -3.55
N ILE A 995 5.71 -3.17 -2.29
CA ILE A 995 7.04 -2.82 -1.79
C ILE A 995 7.42 -3.90 -0.80
N GLY A 996 8.58 -4.53 -0.99
CA GLY A 996 9.09 -5.51 -0.05
C GLY A 996 10.50 -5.19 0.42
N VAL A 997 10.88 -5.84 1.52
CA VAL A 997 12.17 -5.69 2.17
C VAL A 997 12.84 -7.06 2.26
N ILE A 998 14.12 -7.11 1.91
CA ILE A 998 14.99 -8.26 2.08
C ILE A 998 16.03 -7.91 3.13
N ALA A 999 16.06 -8.66 4.22
CA ALA A 999 16.98 -8.48 5.33
C ALA A 999 17.96 -9.66 5.42
N SER A 1000 19.25 -9.36 5.56
CA SER A 1000 20.32 -10.35 5.72
C SER A 1000 20.47 -10.72 7.20
N LEU A 1001 19.90 -11.85 7.62
CA LEU A 1001 19.88 -12.28 9.02
C LEU A 1001 21.16 -13.02 9.46
N PRO A 1002 21.54 -12.91 10.74
CA PRO A 1002 22.51 -13.81 11.37
C PRO A 1002 22.04 -15.28 11.37
N HIS A 1003 22.99 -16.22 11.36
CA HIS A 1003 22.70 -17.65 11.27
C HIS A 1003 21.75 -18.15 12.36
N ASP A 1004 22.03 -17.81 13.62
CA ASP A 1004 21.29 -18.31 14.78
C ASP A 1004 19.83 -17.84 14.73
N GLN A 1005 19.60 -16.61 14.26
CA GLN A 1005 18.27 -16.06 14.07
C GLN A 1005 17.54 -16.77 12.91
N TYR A 1006 18.23 -17.03 11.79
CA TYR A 1006 17.66 -17.76 10.66
C TYR A 1006 17.19 -19.16 11.09
N VAL A 1007 18.03 -19.94 11.77
CA VAL A 1007 17.70 -21.32 12.20
C VAL A 1007 16.48 -21.34 13.12
N PHE A 1008 16.41 -20.37 14.04
CA PHE A 1008 15.26 -20.21 14.92
C PHE A 1008 13.96 -19.94 14.13
N LEU A 1009 14.00 -19.00 13.18
CA LEU A 1009 12.85 -18.60 12.39
C LEU A 1009 12.44 -19.66 11.35
N GLU A 1010 13.38 -20.43 10.82
CA GLU A 1010 13.11 -21.58 9.95
C GLU A 1010 12.30 -22.65 10.69
N LYS A 1011 12.65 -22.91 11.95
CA LYS A 1011 11.89 -23.80 12.84
C LYS A 1011 10.48 -23.25 13.10
N LEU A 1012 10.35 -21.95 13.34
CA LEU A 1012 9.06 -21.28 13.54
C LEU A 1012 8.17 -21.41 12.28
N GLN A 1013 8.72 -21.07 11.11
CA GLN A 1013 8.05 -21.19 9.82
C GLN A 1013 7.55 -22.63 9.58
N SER A 1014 8.38 -23.62 9.88
CA SER A 1014 8.03 -25.04 9.74
C SER A 1014 6.88 -25.47 10.66
N ASN A 1015 6.78 -24.89 11.86
CA ASN A 1015 5.65 -25.14 12.76
C ASN A 1015 4.39 -24.39 12.34
N LEU A 1016 4.53 -23.15 11.86
CA LEU A 1016 3.41 -22.36 11.33
C LEU A 1016 2.73 -23.05 10.14
N ARG A 1017 3.51 -23.62 9.21
CA ARG A 1017 2.97 -24.39 8.07
C ARG A 1017 2.08 -25.57 8.46
N LYS A 1018 2.24 -26.12 9.67
CA LYS A 1018 1.41 -27.24 10.15
C LYS A 1018 0.07 -26.77 10.69
N VAL A 1019 0.03 -25.57 11.25
CA VAL A 1019 -1.14 -24.98 11.92
C VAL A 1019 -1.96 -24.13 10.95
N ILE A 1020 -1.30 -23.36 10.10
CA ILE A 1020 -1.91 -22.48 9.10
C ILE A 1020 -2.17 -23.29 7.83
N LYS A 1021 -3.45 -23.44 7.47
CA LYS A 1021 -3.86 -24.05 6.21
C LYS A 1021 -4.12 -22.94 5.20
N GLY A 1022 -3.49 -23.03 4.03
CA GLY A 1022 -3.73 -22.09 2.94
C GLY A 1022 -5.17 -22.17 2.44
N VAL A 1023 -5.72 -21.04 2.02
CA VAL A 1023 -7.04 -20.98 1.36
C VAL A 1023 -7.04 -21.89 0.14
N GLY A 1024 -8.14 -22.61 -0.07
CA GLY A 1024 -8.23 -23.58 -1.17
C GLY A 1024 -7.42 -24.86 -0.95
N GLY A 1025 -6.80 -25.05 0.22
CA GLY A 1025 -5.89 -26.16 0.49
C GLY A 1025 -4.54 -26.04 -0.23
N LEU A 1026 -4.22 -24.85 -0.73
CA LEU A 1026 -2.95 -24.58 -1.41
C LEU A 1026 -1.79 -24.65 -0.40
N SER A 1027 -0.68 -25.28 -0.81
CA SER A 1027 0.49 -25.47 0.05
C SER A 1027 1.43 -24.27 -0.04
N HIS A 1028 1.79 -23.71 1.13
CA HIS A 1028 2.80 -22.66 1.26
C HIS A 1028 4.15 -23.08 0.68
N GLU A 1029 4.57 -24.31 0.96
CA GLU A 1029 5.87 -24.84 0.52
C GLU A 1029 5.96 -24.98 -0.99
N GLN A 1030 4.89 -25.49 -1.63
CA GLN A 1030 4.80 -25.57 -3.10
C GLN A 1030 4.69 -24.19 -3.75
N TRP A 1031 4.08 -23.23 -3.05
CA TRP A 1031 4.01 -21.86 -3.54
C TRP A 1031 5.39 -21.20 -3.55
N ARG A 1032 6.14 -21.32 -2.45
CA ARG A 1032 7.48 -20.73 -2.31
C ARG A 1032 8.60 -21.49 -3.01
N SER A 1033 8.34 -22.70 -3.51
CA SER A 1033 9.32 -23.45 -4.29
C SER A 1033 9.71 -22.71 -5.56
N PHE A 1034 11.00 -22.57 -5.80
CA PHE A 1034 11.57 -22.00 -7.02
C PHE A 1034 11.03 -22.76 -8.23
N ASN A 1035 10.53 -22.04 -9.24
CA ASN A 1035 9.99 -22.66 -10.44
C ASN A 1035 10.25 -21.78 -11.66
N ASN A 1036 10.97 -22.30 -12.63
CA ASN A 1036 11.05 -21.75 -13.97
C ASN A 1036 10.83 -22.85 -15.01
N GLU A 1037 10.87 -22.50 -16.29
CA GLU A 1037 10.63 -23.44 -17.39
C GLU A 1037 11.54 -24.68 -17.38
N LYS A 1038 12.72 -24.59 -16.78
CA LYS A 1038 13.74 -25.63 -16.81
C LYS A 1038 13.78 -26.49 -15.54
N ARG A 1039 13.48 -25.90 -14.38
CA ARG A 1039 13.64 -26.57 -13.09
C ARG A 1039 12.62 -26.11 -12.06
N THR A 1040 12.29 -27.04 -11.17
CA THR A 1040 11.59 -26.77 -9.91
C THR A 1040 12.48 -27.23 -8.77
N ALA A 1041 12.65 -26.39 -7.74
CA ALA A 1041 13.47 -26.67 -6.58
C ALA A 1041 12.80 -26.15 -5.30
N GLU A 1042 13.09 -26.79 -4.17
CA GLU A 1042 12.59 -26.34 -2.87
C GLU A 1042 13.21 -24.99 -2.49
N ALA A 1043 12.46 -24.17 -1.75
CA ALA A 1043 12.96 -22.90 -1.25
C ALA A 1043 14.14 -23.14 -0.29
N LYS A 1044 15.21 -22.36 -0.44
CA LYS A 1044 16.44 -22.51 0.36
C LYS A 1044 17.02 -21.15 0.74
N ASN A 1045 17.47 -21.01 1.99
CA ASN A 1045 18.13 -19.82 2.54
C ASN A 1045 17.31 -18.52 2.41
N PHE A 1046 16.00 -18.67 2.36
CA PHE A 1046 15.00 -17.61 2.33
C PHE A 1046 13.86 -17.95 3.30
N LEU A 1047 13.55 -17.00 4.17
CA LEU A 1047 12.41 -17.06 5.08
C LEU A 1047 11.29 -16.15 4.59
N ASP A 1048 10.06 -16.65 4.65
CA ASP A 1048 8.87 -15.88 4.33
C ASP A 1048 8.40 -15.13 5.58
N GLY A 1049 8.72 -13.84 5.62
CA GLY A 1049 8.33 -12.94 6.69
C GLY A 1049 6.83 -12.74 6.81
N ASP A 1050 6.09 -12.76 5.69
CA ASP A 1050 4.63 -12.64 5.70
C ASP A 1050 3.99 -13.81 6.47
N LEU A 1051 4.53 -15.02 6.32
CA LEU A 1051 4.08 -16.18 7.09
C LEU A 1051 4.51 -16.08 8.56
N ILE A 1052 5.74 -15.67 8.85
CA ILE A 1052 6.25 -15.56 10.23
C ILE A 1052 5.43 -14.54 11.02
N GLU A 1053 5.14 -13.39 10.43
CA GLU A 1053 4.40 -12.31 11.07
C GLU A 1053 2.92 -12.64 11.29
N SER A 1054 2.33 -13.48 10.43
CA SER A 1054 0.97 -13.99 10.62
C SER A 1054 0.79 -14.78 11.94
N PHE A 1055 1.88 -15.19 12.60
CA PHE A 1055 1.81 -15.72 13.96
C PHE A 1055 1.08 -14.78 14.93
N LEU A 1056 1.27 -13.46 14.78
CA LEU A 1056 0.65 -12.45 15.63
C LEU A 1056 -0.87 -12.32 15.41
N ASP A 1057 -1.37 -12.78 14.26
CA ASP A 1057 -2.79 -12.74 13.88
C ASP A 1057 -3.54 -14.04 14.26
N LEU A 1058 -2.82 -15.06 14.74
CA LEU A 1058 -3.44 -16.33 15.14
C LEU A 1058 -4.24 -16.19 16.43
N SER A 1059 -5.30 -17.00 16.56
CA SER A 1059 -6.00 -17.14 17.84
C SER A 1059 -5.07 -17.73 18.91
N ARG A 1060 -5.28 -17.36 20.17
CA ARG A 1060 -4.43 -17.79 21.30
C ARG A 1060 -4.24 -19.31 21.38
N GLY A 1061 -5.28 -20.09 21.08
CA GLY A 1061 -5.19 -21.55 21.03
C GLY A 1061 -4.22 -22.07 19.95
N LYS A 1062 -4.24 -21.46 18.75
CA LYS A 1062 -3.29 -21.78 17.68
C LYS A 1062 -1.87 -21.31 18.02
N MET A 1063 -1.72 -20.14 18.66
CA MET A 1063 -0.41 -19.68 19.15
C MET A 1063 0.20 -20.64 20.16
N GLU A 1064 -0.59 -21.17 21.09
CA GLU A 1064 -0.14 -22.17 22.08
C GLU A 1064 0.29 -23.49 21.41
N GLU A 1065 -0.38 -23.91 20.33
CA GLU A 1065 0.02 -25.08 19.54
C GLU A 1065 1.40 -24.88 18.90
N VAL A 1066 1.63 -23.72 18.28
CA VAL A 1066 2.93 -23.35 17.69
C VAL A 1066 4.02 -23.23 18.78
N SER A 1067 3.70 -22.58 19.90
CA SER A 1067 4.57 -22.41 21.06
C SER A 1067 5.05 -23.75 21.63
N LYS A 1068 4.15 -24.72 21.77
CA LYS A 1068 4.50 -26.09 22.18
C LYS A 1068 5.48 -26.76 21.20
N GLY A 1069 5.29 -26.56 19.89
CA GLY A 1069 6.20 -27.07 18.85
C GLY A 1069 7.58 -26.40 18.85
N MET A 1070 7.65 -25.15 19.32
CA MET A 1070 8.91 -24.40 19.45
C MET A 1070 9.66 -24.72 20.74
N GLY A 1071 8.95 -24.99 21.83
CA GLY A 1071 9.51 -25.12 23.18
C GLY A 1071 9.75 -23.77 23.86
N VAL A 1072 9.05 -22.73 23.43
CA VAL A 1072 9.19 -21.33 23.87
C VAL A 1072 7.80 -20.80 24.22
N SER A 1073 7.66 -19.93 25.22
CA SER A 1073 6.34 -19.38 25.58
C SER A 1073 5.75 -18.52 24.45
N VAL A 1074 4.43 -18.35 24.46
CA VAL A 1074 3.73 -17.51 23.47
C VAL A 1074 4.25 -16.06 23.57
N GLU A 1075 4.45 -15.55 24.79
CA GLU A 1075 4.88 -14.18 25.04
C GLU A 1075 6.29 -13.91 24.49
N GLU A 1076 7.22 -14.86 24.66
CA GLU A 1076 8.58 -14.72 24.13
C GLU A 1076 8.59 -14.82 22.59
N LEU A 1077 7.79 -15.72 22.01
CA LEU A 1077 7.65 -15.81 20.55
C LEU A 1077 7.05 -14.51 19.97
N SER A 1078 5.97 -14.01 20.56
CA SER A 1078 5.33 -12.77 20.13
C SER A 1078 6.31 -11.60 20.18
N LYS A 1079 7.11 -11.49 21.25
CA LYS A 1079 8.12 -10.44 21.36
C LYS A 1079 9.15 -10.50 20.23
N ARG A 1080 9.68 -11.69 19.92
CA ARG A 1080 10.68 -11.87 18.85
C ARG A 1080 10.10 -11.55 17.47
N VAL A 1081 8.86 -11.95 17.20
CA VAL A 1081 8.18 -11.64 15.94
C VAL A 1081 7.88 -10.15 15.84
N GLU A 1082 7.45 -9.51 16.92
CA GLU A 1082 7.24 -8.05 16.98
C GLU A 1082 8.52 -7.26 16.71
N GLU A 1083 9.68 -7.74 17.18
CA GLU A 1083 10.97 -7.13 16.86
C GLU A 1083 11.29 -7.17 15.36
N LEU A 1084 10.91 -8.24 14.65
CA LEU A 1084 11.07 -8.34 13.19
C LEU A 1084 10.15 -7.39 12.42
N THR A 1085 8.93 -7.14 12.92
CA THR A 1085 8.00 -6.18 12.29
C THR A 1085 8.54 -4.73 12.27
N ARG A 1086 9.62 -4.46 13.02
CA ARG A 1086 10.30 -3.15 13.03
C ARG A 1086 11.37 -3.00 11.93
N LEU A 1087 11.58 -4.03 11.11
CA LEU A 1087 12.51 -3.96 9.97
C LEU A 1087 11.93 -3.22 8.76
N HIS A 1088 10.61 -3.02 8.70
CA HIS A 1088 9.93 -2.49 7.51
C HIS A 1088 8.79 -1.53 7.84
#